data_AF-A0A8H4XKR1-F1
#
_entry.id   AF-A0A8H4XKR1-F1
#
_cell.length_a   1.000
_cell.length_b   1.000
_cell.length_c   1.000
_cell.angle_alpha   90.00
_cell.angle_beta   90.00
_cell.angle_gamma   90.00
#
_symmetry.space_group_name_H-M   'P 1'
#
loop_
_entity.id
_entity.type
_entity.pdbx_description
1 polymer ?
#
loop_
_entity_poly.entity_id
_entity_poly.type
_entity_poly.pdbx_seq_one_letter_code
_entity_poly.pdbx_strand_id
1 'polypeptide(L)'
;MGKRSRACEACHALKIRCEPSPSTPGACKRCASSNLSCAPAARRWQRDRIAELEEQVKRLQEMSESSTRGSSTPATSTSAKWTSSTGDGQGTSISTSSVSSEHEGLAVLDASLDDASQIRCLEVCSVTVGLFWPMVPLANSSSTISWLESIKTERPTKFLAIFGFTMSPISAEVNAQTQDQLRSKVLEILGLAAVGLKAPSLDLVQAALIAGFWGRPSLIGNDANPYQLVMLAHDLSVDLGFGGAAMQTSAPAWFSRIRGPLTLEMQQTWLVSWIASTMAAIGLRRADAPEWVLSHSEALDALEKDFSDPLLLEIIYTVRLHAKVAGDLELCDAHSFHDINSELVAKTQAAARDGLGVLSNRPLAQDPQLRFWRTLVTIYANEPVLHTDTNKMLFGEPYVPDRIGVAEFARPLEVTRKAETALISLVEACHTAIKVVLEMEPGLILSLPSLCFGPAVSYALSILVKVFVAMSAPGNTYGQVVSRRDLGIKEAIGSLMDVKASLLTLDPHMGNWNTRLIASTEWLGTWLDDYECIMERTSSFIILNTLNITSKMHLLTLATLATTVVAQLDLATLISSQDDLSTLASLLALVPEIAETLASASNITIFAPTNDAFDSVPRDIPEGEAIEYANDSIAIGALLSNHVFQGYYPAKAATNVPLFVQSLLDGSFVNARQPFGNFTGGQYNGIVRDGDDVVVISGEETLSYVTEADIKLGETVIIHKIDKPLSFGAPLQLFTRRDNLLKFNAALNAADFPYNFGNLDEDSSEKLNISDFTIFVPNDAAFEAIGSVLEGADLETLREVLSYHIVDDVVFSTDLANVTAPSLQGGDLTFTVAEDGSAWVNGAKIVFPNVVLFNCVAHVIDGVLNPADAPFDRAALEPAGDASDRLAFPSASAVSKFPFSVVSYDTDGASYTTPELLRTLAAVDVSAVATATATATATDETSMPSGEPTTVPTAGASKLMTGGVVLMALLVSMCMI
;
A
#
# COMPACT_ATOMS: atom_id res chain seq x y z
N MET A 1 -14.68 -22.72 45.82
CA MET A 1 -13.96 -21.80 44.90
C MET A 1 -14.46 -22.08 43.49
N GLY A 2 -15.26 -21.18 42.93
CA GLY A 2 -15.90 -21.38 41.61
C GLY A 2 -14.88 -21.34 40.48
N LYS A 3 -14.94 -22.31 39.56
CA LYS A 3 -14.15 -22.30 38.33
C LYS A 3 -14.61 -21.13 37.45
N ARG A 4 -13.68 -20.29 36.99
CA ARG A 4 -13.96 -19.27 35.97
C ARG A 4 -14.26 -20.00 34.64
N SER A 5 -15.38 -19.68 34.00
CA SER A 5 -15.81 -20.35 32.76
C SER A 5 -14.99 -19.95 31.52
N ARG A 6 -14.21 -18.85 31.60
CA ARG A 6 -13.39 -18.30 30.51
C ARG A 6 -12.08 -17.69 30.98
N ALA A 7 -11.07 -17.74 30.12
CA ALA A 7 -9.82 -17.02 30.29
C ALA A 7 -10.01 -15.51 29.99
N CYS A 8 -9.21 -14.66 30.65
CA CYS A 8 -9.11 -13.25 30.26
C CYS A 8 -8.37 -13.09 28.94
N GLU A 9 -8.60 -11.98 28.26
CA GLU A 9 -8.03 -11.68 26.94
C GLU A 9 -6.50 -11.75 26.93
N ALA A 10 -5.84 -11.19 27.95
CA ALA A 10 -4.38 -11.25 28.12
C ALA A 10 -3.82 -12.68 28.30
N CYS A 11 -4.58 -13.60 28.91
CA CYS A 11 -4.20 -15.01 28.99
C CYS A 11 -4.58 -15.79 27.72
N HIS A 12 -5.67 -15.40 27.06
CA HIS A 12 -6.18 -16.02 25.85
C HIS A 12 -5.31 -15.71 24.63
N ALA A 13 -4.90 -14.46 24.43
CA ALA A 13 -3.98 -14.04 23.36
C ALA A 13 -2.65 -14.81 23.40
N LEU A 14 -2.18 -15.10 24.61
CA LEU A 14 -0.92 -15.81 24.84
C LEU A 14 -1.10 -17.33 25.01
N LYS A 15 -2.33 -17.85 24.85
CA LYS A 15 -2.68 -19.28 24.97
C LYS A 15 -2.21 -19.95 26.28
N ILE A 16 -2.23 -19.20 27.38
CA ILE A 16 -1.81 -19.69 28.71
C ILE A 16 -2.99 -19.88 29.68
N ARG A 17 -2.79 -20.72 30.71
CA ARG A 17 -3.84 -21.06 31.68
C ARG A 17 -4.19 -19.86 32.57
N CYS A 18 -5.48 -19.50 32.61
CA CYS A 18 -6.01 -18.39 33.40
C CYS A 18 -6.58 -18.88 34.74
N GLU A 19 -5.82 -18.77 35.83
CA GLU A 19 -6.25 -19.19 37.17
C GLU A 19 -6.73 -18.00 38.02
N PRO A 20 -7.86 -18.11 38.75
CA PRO A 20 -8.33 -17.05 39.65
C PRO A 20 -7.28 -16.70 40.71
N SER A 21 -7.07 -15.41 40.96
CA SER A 21 -6.22 -14.95 42.06
C SER A 21 -6.92 -15.16 43.41
N PRO A 22 -6.27 -15.75 44.42
CA PRO A 22 -6.82 -15.85 45.77
C PRO A 22 -6.74 -14.52 46.55
N SER A 23 -5.89 -13.57 46.11
CA SER A 23 -5.66 -12.29 46.78
C SER A 23 -6.48 -11.12 46.21
N THR A 24 -6.92 -11.21 44.96
CA THR A 24 -7.64 -10.12 44.27
C THR A 24 -8.92 -10.66 43.62
N PRO A 25 -10.10 -10.37 44.18
CA PRO A 25 -11.38 -10.81 43.61
C PRO A 25 -11.56 -10.27 42.19
N GLY A 26 -11.87 -11.14 41.22
CA GLY A 26 -12.14 -10.73 39.83
C GLY A 26 -10.93 -10.67 38.90
N ALA A 27 -9.70 -10.87 39.38
CA ALA A 27 -8.50 -10.96 38.54
C ALA A 27 -7.91 -12.40 38.52
N CYS A 28 -7.19 -12.76 37.47
CA CYS A 28 -6.39 -13.99 37.44
C CYS A 28 -5.03 -13.74 38.12
N LYS A 29 -4.36 -14.80 38.60
CA LYS A 29 -3.06 -14.68 39.32
C LYS A 29 -2.04 -13.85 38.55
N ARG A 30 -1.96 -14.03 37.22
CA ARG A 30 -1.02 -13.31 36.35
C ARG A 30 -1.38 -11.84 36.19
N CYS A 31 -2.63 -11.53 35.88
CA CYS A 31 -3.08 -10.15 35.76
C CYS A 31 -2.92 -9.41 37.10
N ALA A 32 -3.16 -10.09 38.22
CA ALA A 32 -2.95 -9.53 39.55
C ALA A 32 -1.46 -9.32 39.89
N SER A 33 -0.55 -10.21 39.48
CA SER A 33 0.90 -10.05 39.73
C SER A 33 1.56 -9.01 38.83
N SER A 34 1.00 -8.78 37.64
CA SER A 34 1.56 -7.88 36.62
C SER A 34 0.80 -6.55 36.52
N ASN A 35 -0.16 -6.31 37.41
CA ASN A 35 -1.00 -5.09 37.43
C ASN A 35 -1.72 -4.81 36.09
N LEU A 36 -2.14 -5.88 35.40
CA LEU A 36 -2.82 -5.81 34.09
C LEU A 36 -4.34 -5.92 34.26
N SER A 37 -5.10 -5.24 33.40
CA SER A 37 -6.56 -5.37 33.33
C SER A 37 -6.96 -6.82 32.98
N CYS A 38 -7.91 -7.38 33.73
CA CYS A 38 -8.32 -8.78 33.62
C CYS A 38 -9.76 -8.91 33.06
N ALA A 39 -9.94 -8.53 31.79
CA ALA A 39 -11.23 -8.61 31.09
C ALA A 39 -11.46 -10.01 30.46
N PRO A 40 -12.68 -10.59 30.55
CA PRO A 40 -13.00 -11.86 29.87
C PRO A 40 -12.90 -11.73 28.35
N ALA A 41 -12.28 -12.69 27.67
CA ALA A 41 -12.21 -12.66 26.21
C ALA A 41 -13.61 -12.65 25.57
N ALA A 42 -13.80 -11.80 24.55
CA ALA A 42 -15.06 -11.60 23.84
C ALA A 42 -15.63 -12.93 23.27
N ARG A 43 -16.96 -13.03 23.15
CA ARG A 43 -17.61 -14.18 22.50
C ARG A 43 -17.48 -14.02 20.98
N ARG A 44 -16.64 -14.82 20.32
CA ARG A 44 -16.86 -15.13 18.89
C ARG A 44 -18.17 -15.92 18.78
N TRP A 45 -19.16 -15.37 18.10
CA TRP A 45 -20.30 -16.15 17.61
C TRP A 45 -19.83 -17.04 16.48
N GLN A 46 -19.34 -18.22 16.86
CA GLN A 46 -18.98 -19.29 15.92
C GLN A 46 -20.18 -20.22 15.70
N ARG A 47 -21.40 -19.66 15.61
CA ARG A 47 -22.64 -20.42 15.41
C ARG A 47 -23.21 -20.31 14.00
N ASP A 48 -22.85 -19.28 13.23
CA ASP A 48 -23.39 -19.10 11.88
C ASP A 48 -22.53 -19.81 10.83
N ARG A 49 -21.21 -19.88 11.04
CA ARG A 49 -20.28 -20.61 10.16
C ARG A 49 -20.59 -22.11 10.05
N ILE A 50 -21.15 -22.73 11.08
CA ILE A 50 -21.47 -24.18 11.03
C ILE A 50 -22.75 -24.42 10.24
N ALA A 51 -23.80 -23.62 10.45
CA ALA A 51 -25.04 -23.74 9.69
C ALA A 51 -24.82 -23.38 8.21
N GLU A 52 -24.00 -22.37 7.94
CA GLU A 52 -23.60 -21.97 6.60
C GLU A 52 -22.73 -23.04 5.92
N LEU A 53 -21.75 -23.61 6.63
CA LEU A 53 -20.95 -24.72 6.09
C LEU A 53 -21.79 -25.99 5.91
N GLU A 54 -22.77 -26.26 6.77
CA GLU A 54 -23.70 -27.38 6.61
C GLU A 54 -24.61 -27.19 5.40
N GLU A 55 -25.09 -25.97 5.14
CA GLU A 55 -25.90 -25.63 3.96
C GLU A 55 -25.04 -25.64 2.67
N GLN A 56 -23.79 -25.18 2.73
CA GLN A 56 -22.84 -25.26 1.62
C GLN A 56 -22.45 -26.70 1.30
N VAL A 57 -22.20 -27.53 2.32
CA VAL A 57 -21.96 -28.97 2.13
C VAL A 57 -23.19 -29.65 1.55
N LYS A 58 -24.40 -29.27 1.96
CA LYS A 58 -25.66 -29.77 1.41
C LYS A 58 -25.84 -29.36 -0.06
N ARG A 59 -25.57 -28.11 -0.42
CA ARG A 59 -25.58 -27.66 -1.84
C ARG A 59 -24.52 -28.39 -2.68
N LEU A 60 -23.32 -28.60 -2.14
CA LEU A 60 -22.27 -29.36 -2.82
C LEU A 60 -22.65 -30.84 -2.99
N GLN A 61 -23.36 -31.43 -2.03
CA GLN A 61 -23.92 -32.78 -2.13
C GLN A 61 -25.04 -32.85 -3.17
N GLU A 62 -25.96 -31.88 -3.21
CA GLU A 62 -27.03 -31.79 -4.23
C GLU A 62 -26.45 -31.57 -5.64
N MET A 63 -25.41 -30.75 -5.78
CA MET A 63 -24.67 -30.57 -7.04
C MET A 63 -23.93 -31.84 -7.46
N SER A 64 -23.33 -32.57 -6.52
CA SER A 64 -22.65 -33.86 -6.76
C SER A 64 -23.64 -34.97 -7.15
N GLU A 65 -24.83 -35.00 -6.55
CA GLU A 65 -25.93 -35.93 -6.89
C GLU A 65 -26.51 -35.65 -8.28
N SER A 66 -26.54 -34.38 -8.71
CA SER A 66 -26.92 -34.02 -10.09
C SER A 66 -25.87 -34.44 -11.13
N SER A 67 -24.59 -34.43 -10.75
CA SER A 67 -23.45 -34.78 -11.62
C SER A 67 -23.18 -36.30 -11.70
N THR A 68 -23.65 -37.09 -10.73
CA THR A 68 -23.45 -38.55 -10.67
C THR A 68 -24.49 -39.39 -11.41
N ARG A 69 -25.46 -38.76 -12.10
CA ARG A 69 -26.41 -39.48 -12.98
C ARG A 69 -25.83 -39.88 -14.36
N GLY A 70 -24.55 -39.64 -14.59
CA GLY A 70 -23.90 -39.88 -15.88
C GLY A 70 -22.49 -40.46 -15.84
N SER A 71 -22.13 -41.33 -14.89
CA SER A 71 -21.04 -42.32 -15.09
C SER A 71 -20.97 -43.29 -13.92
N SER A 72 -21.23 -44.56 -14.20
CA SER A 72 -21.23 -45.65 -13.23
C SER A 72 -19.85 -46.29 -13.10
N THR A 73 -19.15 -46.12 -11.97
CA THR A 73 -18.47 -47.25 -11.27
C THR A 73 -18.01 -46.86 -9.86
N PRO A 74 -17.95 -47.81 -8.91
CA PRO A 74 -18.07 -47.54 -7.48
C PRO A 74 -16.72 -47.35 -6.77
N ALA A 75 -16.71 -46.41 -5.83
CA ALA A 75 -15.76 -46.41 -4.73
C ALA A 75 -16.23 -47.39 -3.64
N THR A 76 -15.34 -48.22 -3.14
CA THR A 76 -15.49 -48.80 -1.80
C THR A 76 -14.12 -48.88 -1.15
N SER A 77 -13.94 -48.05 -0.13
CA SER A 77 -12.87 -48.15 0.84
C SER A 77 -13.01 -49.44 1.64
N THR A 78 -11.96 -50.25 1.70
CA THR A 78 -11.76 -51.16 2.84
C THR A 78 -10.28 -51.32 3.12
N SER A 79 -9.94 -51.14 4.40
CA SER A 79 -8.65 -51.43 5.01
C SER A 79 -8.07 -52.77 4.55
N ALA A 80 -6.80 -52.79 4.14
CA ALA A 80 -6.10 -54.03 3.84
C ALA A 80 -4.82 -54.17 4.66
N LYS A 81 -4.97 -55.02 5.66
CA LYS A 81 -3.98 -55.79 6.41
C LYS A 81 -2.89 -56.36 5.48
N TRP A 82 -1.64 -56.29 5.92
CA TRP A 82 -0.52 -57.02 5.34
C TRP A 82 -0.83 -58.53 5.21
N THR A 83 -0.85 -59.04 3.98
CA THR A 83 -0.65 -60.47 3.70
C THR A 83 0.15 -60.65 2.41
N SER A 84 1.23 -61.42 2.54
CA SER A 84 2.11 -61.92 1.48
C SER A 84 1.39 -62.88 0.53
N SER A 85 1.49 -62.66 -0.79
CA SER A 85 1.52 -63.75 -1.77
C SER A 85 2.04 -63.28 -3.12
N THR A 86 2.85 -64.16 -3.71
CA THR A 86 3.58 -64.12 -4.99
C THR A 86 2.66 -64.09 -6.22
N GLY A 87 3.05 -63.33 -7.26
CA GLY A 87 2.49 -63.44 -8.61
C GLY A 87 2.87 -62.27 -9.51
N ASP A 88 3.59 -62.57 -10.59
CA ASP A 88 4.19 -61.64 -11.56
C ASP A 88 3.19 -60.73 -12.31
N GLY A 89 3.66 -59.54 -12.70
CA GLY A 89 3.18 -58.86 -13.91
C GLY A 89 2.77 -57.38 -13.76
N GLN A 90 3.67 -56.49 -14.18
CA GLN A 90 3.46 -55.07 -14.56
C GLN A 90 3.13 -54.06 -13.44
N GLY A 91 4.19 -53.51 -12.84
CA GLY A 91 4.15 -52.22 -12.16
C GLY A 91 4.38 -51.08 -13.15
N THR A 92 3.45 -50.13 -13.22
CA THR A 92 3.67 -48.83 -13.86
C THR A 92 4.51 -47.98 -12.90
N SER A 93 5.72 -47.67 -13.34
CA SER A 93 6.75 -46.93 -12.62
C SER A 93 6.49 -45.43 -12.61
N ILE A 94 6.30 -44.83 -11.42
CA ILE A 94 6.40 -43.37 -11.21
C ILE A 94 7.84 -42.85 -11.41
N SER A 95 8.83 -43.75 -11.48
CA SER A 95 10.22 -43.43 -11.80
C SER A 95 10.50 -43.04 -13.25
N THR A 96 9.49 -42.98 -14.14
CA THR A 96 9.65 -42.57 -15.55
C THR A 96 9.54 -41.06 -15.79
N SER A 97 8.97 -40.28 -14.87
CA SER A 97 8.69 -38.85 -15.06
C SER A 97 9.90 -37.92 -14.90
N SER A 98 10.83 -38.21 -13.98
CA SER A 98 11.98 -37.31 -13.73
C SER A 98 13.04 -37.38 -14.84
N VAL A 99 13.22 -38.57 -15.42
CA VAL A 99 14.11 -38.79 -16.58
C VAL A 99 13.49 -38.16 -17.83
N SER A 100 12.15 -38.22 -17.99
CA SER A 100 11.50 -37.58 -19.14
C SER A 100 11.68 -36.07 -19.14
N SER A 101 11.57 -35.38 -18.00
CA SER A 101 11.67 -33.91 -17.97
C SER A 101 13.09 -33.39 -18.28
N GLU A 102 14.15 -34.12 -17.90
CA GLU A 102 15.53 -33.81 -18.31
C GLU A 102 15.74 -34.00 -19.82
N HIS A 103 15.27 -35.13 -20.37
CA HIS A 103 15.39 -35.42 -21.79
C HIS A 103 14.55 -34.46 -22.65
N GLU A 104 13.36 -34.08 -22.18
CA GLU A 104 12.52 -33.06 -22.80
C GLU A 104 13.20 -31.69 -22.80
N GLY A 105 13.80 -31.29 -21.66
CA GLY A 105 14.54 -30.03 -21.57
C GLY A 105 15.75 -29.99 -22.52
N LEU A 106 16.54 -31.08 -22.58
CA LEU A 106 17.66 -31.21 -23.51
C LEU A 106 17.17 -31.18 -24.97
N ALA A 107 16.08 -31.87 -25.29
CA ALA A 107 15.50 -31.85 -26.63
C ALA A 107 15.03 -30.44 -27.05
N VAL A 108 14.45 -29.66 -26.13
CA VAL A 108 14.07 -28.26 -26.38
C VAL A 108 15.30 -27.40 -26.68
N LEU A 109 16.37 -27.57 -25.90
CA LEU A 109 17.61 -26.82 -26.09
C LEU A 109 18.32 -27.19 -27.40
N ASP A 110 18.48 -28.48 -27.68
CA ASP A 110 19.13 -28.98 -28.91
C ASP A 110 18.33 -28.65 -30.18
N ALA A 111 17.00 -28.54 -30.07
CA ALA A 111 16.16 -28.06 -31.17
C ALA A 111 16.31 -26.55 -31.42
N SER A 112 16.72 -25.79 -30.39
CA SER A 112 16.84 -24.33 -30.45
C SER A 112 18.25 -23.86 -30.81
N LEU A 113 19.28 -24.58 -30.35
CA LEU A 113 20.69 -24.23 -30.51
C LEU A 113 21.53 -25.44 -30.93
N ASP A 114 22.38 -25.26 -31.95
CA ASP A 114 23.39 -26.25 -32.28
C ASP A 114 24.52 -26.30 -31.23
N ASP A 115 25.29 -27.38 -31.20
CA ASP A 115 26.35 -27.58 -30.21
C ASP A 115 27.40 -26.46 -30.24
N ALA A 116 27.68 -25.88 -31.41
CA ALA A 116 28.63 -24.77 -31.54
C ALA A 116 28.11 -23.50 -30.87
N SER A 117 26.82 -23.21 -31.02
CA SER A 117 26.10 -22.14 -30.33
C SER A 117 26.05 -22.34 -28.83
N GLN A 118 25.74 -23.56 -28.39
CA GLN A 118 25.73 -23.89 -26.96
C GLN A 118 27.11 -23.65 -26.34
N ILE A 119 28.19 -24.05 -27.04
CA ILE A 119 29.57 -23.78 -26.59
C ILE A 119 29.86 -22.28 -26.48
N ARG A 120 29.51 -21.47 -27.50
CA ARG A 120 29.72 -20.02 -27.46
C ARG A 120 28.97 -19.36 -26.30
N CYS A 121 27.73 -19.78 -26.06
CA CYS A 121 26.93 -19.31 -24.92
C CYS A 121 27.60 -19.62 -23.58
N LEU A 122 28.16 -20.83 -23.44
CA LEU A 122 28.87 -21.24 -22.23
C LEU A 122 30.19 -20.49 -22.04
N GLU A 123 30.94 -20.23 -23.12
CA GLU A 123 32.14 -19.39 -23.11
C GLU A 123 31.82 -17.99 -22.58
N VAL A 124 30.77 -17.35 -23.12
CA VAL A 124 30.31 -16.04 -22.63
C VAL A 124 29.87 -16.12 -21.16
N CYS A 125 29.09 -17.15 -20.79
CA CYS A 125 28.59 -17.34 -19.43
C CYS A 125 29.73 -17.51 -18.41
N SER A 126 30.80 -18.23 -18.76
CA SER A 126 31.93 -18.41 -17.86
C SER A 126 32.71 -17.12 -17.58
N VAL A 127 32.75 -16.22 -18.56
CA VAL A 127 33.43 -14.92 -18.43
C VAL A 127 32.56 -13.92 -17.69
N THR A 128 31.23 -14.02 -17.82
CA THR A 128 30.29 -13.04 -17.26
C THR A 128 29.72 -13.45 -15.91
N VAL A 129 29.28 -14.71 -15.79
CA VAL A 129 28.62 -15.30 -14.61
C VAL A 129 29.58 -16.19 -13.81
N GLY A 130 30.52 -16.85 -14.51
CA GLY A 130 31.55 -17.68 -13.88
C GLY A 130 32.46 -16.91 -12.91
N LEU A 131 32.48 -15.58 -12.98
CA LEU A 131 33.15 -14.71 -12.01
C LEU A 131 32.50 -14.73 -10.62
N PHE A 132 31.17 -14.88 -10.54
CA PHE A 132 30.46 -14.95 -9.26
C PHE A 132 30.25 -16.40 -8.80
N TRP A 133 30.13 -17.31 -9.77
CA TRP A 133 29.90 -18.73 -9.51
C TRP A 133 30.85 -19.58 -10.38
N PRO A 134 32.07 -19.87 -9.90
CA PRO A 134 33.15 -20.51 -10.67
C PRO A 134 32.86 -21.96 -11.08
N MET A 135 31.65 -22.45 -10.84
CA MET A 135 31.22 -23.82 -11.09
C MET A 135 30.59 -23.98 -12.46
N VAL A 136 30.74 -23.01 -13.37
CA VAL A 136 30.44 -23.19 -14.78
C VAL A 136 31.77 -23.56 -15.46
N PRO A 137 32.12 -24.86 -15.55
CA PRO A 137 33.40 -25.24 -16.14
C PRO A 137 33.46 -24.77 -17.59
N LEU A 138 34.63 -24.33 -18.03
CA LEU A 138 34.98 -24.35 -19.45
C LEU A 138 35.97 -25.46 -19.72
N ALA A 139 35.78 -26.15 -20.84
CA ALA A 139 36.71 -27.14 -21.32
C ALA A 139 38.07 -26.50 -21.67
N ASN A 140 39.15 -27.07 -21.16
CA ASN A 140 40.51 -26.74 -21.60
C ASN A 140 40.74 -27.27 -23.04
N SER A 141 40.49 -26.42 -24.03
CA SER A 141 40.99 -26.35 -25.44
C SER A 141 41.26 -27.62 -26.29
N SER A 142 40.99 -28.84 -25.83
CA SER A 142 41.39 -30.07 -26.55
C SER A 142 40.23 -30.98 -26.98
N SER A 143 39.01 -30.83 -26.45
CA SER A 143 37.76 -31.32 -27.09
C SER A 143 36.50 -30.75 -26.43
N THR A 144 36.18 -29.48 -26.72
CA THR A 144 34.99 -28.78 -26.17
C THR A 144 33.68 -29.53 -26.42
N ILE A 145 33.59 -30.29 -27.51
CA ILE A 145 32.43 -31.16 -27.85
C ILE A 145 32.33 -32.36 -26.89
N SER A 146 33.43 -33.05 -26.60
CA SER A 146 33.40 -34.20 -25.66
C SER A 146 33.04 -33.77 -24.24
N TRP A 147 33.44 -32.55 -23.85
CA TRP A 147 33.04 -31.96 -22.58
C TRP A 147 31.54 -31.58 -22.58
N LEU A 148 31.03 -31.02 -23.68
CA LEU A 148 29.60 -30.70 -23.83
C LEU A 148 28.73 -31.97 -23.70
N GLU A 149 29.13 -33.06 -24.35
CA GLU A 149 28.43 -34.36 -24.23
C GLU A 149 28.50 -34.92 -22.81
N SER A 150 29.65 -34.79 -22.13
CA SER A 150 29.82 -35.22 -20.73
C SER A 150 28.91 -34.43 -19.79
N ILE A 151 28.85 -33.10 -19.89
CA ILE A 151 27.99 -32.30 -19.00
C ILE A 151 26.49 -32.55 -19.25
N LYS A 152 26.07 -32.72 -20.51
CA LYS A 152 24.68 -33.10 -20.85
C LYS A 152 24.29 -34.46 -20.27
N THR A 153 25.25 -35.37 -20.11
CA THR A 153 25.00 -36.72 -19.60
C THR A 153 25.10 -36.80 -18.08
N GLU A 154 26.14 -36.18 -17.50
CA GLU A 154 26.45 -36.30 -16.07
C GLU A 154 25.68 -35.30 -15.22
N ARG A 155 25.39 -34.11 -15.77
CA ARG A 155 24.78 -32.97 -15.05
C ARG A 155 23.76 -32.22 -15.89
N PRO A 156 22.72 -32.92 -16.38
CA PRO A 156 21.72 -32.33 -17.26
C PRO A 156 20.95 -31.19 -16.60
N THR A 157 20.63 -31.28 -15.30
CA THR A 157 19.79 -30.26 -14.66
C THR A 157 20.54 -28.93 -14.51
N LYS A 158 21.80 -28.98 -14.08
CA LYS A 158 22.68 -27.81 -14.03
C LYS A 158 22.87 -27.22 -15.41
N PHE A 159 23.09 -28.07 -16.42
CA PHE A 159 23.24 -27.61 -17.79
C PHE A 159 22.02 -26.83 -18.26
N LEU A 160 20.82 -27.37 -18.08
CA LEU A 160 19.57 -26.69 -18.39
C LEU A 160 19.37 -25.41 -17.56
N ALA A 161 19.77 -25.41 -16.28
CA ALA A 161 19.68 -24.24 -15.42
C ALA A 161 20.55 -23.07 -15.91
N ILE A 162 21.76 -23.35 -16.41
CA ILE A 162 22.63 -22.32 -17.02
C ILE A 162 21.88 -21.63 -18.17
N PHE A 163 21.34 -22.40 -19.12
CA PHE A 163 20.63 -21.82 -20.26
C PHE A 163 19.31 -21.13 -19.86
N GLY A 164 18.57 -21.69 -18.90
CA GLY A 164 17.28 -21.17 -18.44
C GLY A 164 17.36 -19.88 -17.61
N PHE A 165 18.44 -19.66 -16.87
CA PHE A 165 18.52 -18.58 -15.87
C PHE A 165 19.66 -17.59 -16.09
N THR A 166 20.84 -18.05 -16.56
CA THR A 166 22.02 -17.17 -16.58
C THR A 166 22.25 -16.47 -17.91
N MET A 167 21.70 -16.97 -19.03
CA MET A 167 21.93 -16.40 -20.36
C MET A 167 21.38 -14.98 -20.47
N SER A 168 22.27 -13.98 -20.43
CA SER A 168 21.93 -12.58 -20.65
C SER A 168 21.38 -12.37 -22.08
N PRO A 169 20.45 -11.43 -22.31
CA PRO A 169 19.98 -11.13 -23.67
C PRO A 169 21.11 -10.66 -24.60
N ILE A 170 22.23 -10.18 -24.05
CA ILE A 170 23.49 -9.88 -24.76
C ILE A 170 24.04 -11.10 -25.51
N SER A 171 23.81 -12.31 -25.00
CA SER A 171 24.28 -13.54 -25.64
C SER A 171 23.47 -13.93 -26.89
N ALA A 172 22.34 -13.25 -27.15
CA ALA A 172 21.51 -13.21 -28.37
C ALA A 172 21.11 -14.54 -29.07
N GLU A 173 21.65 -15.68 -28.66
CA GLU A 173 21.45 -16.96 -29.34
C GLU A 173 20.24 -17.71 -28.76
N VAL A 174 19.98 -17.63 -27.44
CA VAL A 174 18.78 -18.21 -26.81
C VAL A 174 17.66 -17.17 -26.81
N ASN A 175 16.54 -17.48 -27.48
CA ASN A 175 15.36 -16.61 -27.42
C ASN A 175 14.61 -16.74 -26.08
N ALA A 176 13.81 -15.73 -25.73
CA ALA A 176 13.10 -15.66 -24.44
C ALA A 176 12.10 -16.82 -24.23
N GLN A 177 11.46 -17.32 -25.29
CA GLN A 177 10.49 -18.43 -25.20
C GLN A 177 11.18 -19.76 -24.87
N THR A 178 12.28 -20.07 -25.57
CA THR A 178 13.12 -21.24 -25.26
C THR A 178 13.64 -21.13 -23.83
N GLN A 179 14.13 -19.96 -23.42
CA GLN A 179 14.61 -19.75 -22.06
C GLN A 179 13.51 -19.99 -20.99
N ASP A 180 12.29 -19.51 -21.23
CA ASP A 180 11.12 -19.73 -20.35
C ASP A 180 10.72 -21.21 -20.25
N GLN A 181 10.80 -21.95 -21.35
CA GLN A 181 10.58 -23.40 -21.39
C GLN A 181 11.63 -24.15 -20.57
N LEU A 182 12.91 -23.82 -20.76
CA LEU A 182 14.02 -24.43 -20.00
C LEU A 182 13.91 -24.12 -18.51
N ARG A 183 13.59 -22.87 -18.16
CA ARG A 183 13.31 -22.45 -16.78
C ARG A 183 12.22 -23.33 -16.17
N SER A 184 11.11 -23.49 -16.86
CA SER A 184 9.96 -24.28 -16.38
C SER A 184 10.33 -25.74 -16.15
N LYS A 185 11.12 -26.35 -17.04
CA LYS A 185 11.62 -27.72 -16.87
C LYS A 185 12.57 -27.87 -15.68
N VAL A 186 13.47 -26.91 -15.46
CA VAL A 186 14.35 -26.93 -14.29
C VAL A 186 13.55 -26.81 -13.00
N LEU A 187 12.56 -25.91 -12.94
CA LEU A 187 11.71 -25.75 -11.75
C LEU A 187 10.86 -26.99 -11.47
N GLU A 188 10.35 -27.67 -12.50
CA GLU A 188 9.67 -28.96 -12.38
C GLU A 188 10.59 -30.01 -11.71
N ILE A 189 11.82 -30.12 -12.20
CA ILE A 189 12.83 -31.05 -11.67
C ILE A 189 13.18 -30.73 -10.21
N LEU A 190 13.38 -29.44 -9.90
CA LEU A 190 13.69 -28.99 -8.54
C LEU A 190 12.51 -29.19 -7.59
N GLY A 191 11.28 -29.00 -8.06
CA GLY A 191 10.06 -29.30 -7.31
C GLY A 191 9.97 -30.78 -6.91
N LEU A 192 10.30 -31.69 -7.84
CA LEU A 192 10.37 -33.13 -7.54
C LEU A 192 11.44 -33.46 -6.49
N ALA A 193 12.59 -32.78 -6.54
CA ALA A 193 13.63 -32.93 -5.52
C ALA A 193 13.17 -32.43 -4.15
N ALA A 194 12.49 -31.28 -4.10
CA ALA A 194 11.98 -30.70 -2.86
C ALA A 194 10.98 -31.61 -2.13
N VAL A 195 10.18 -32.38 -2.87
CA VAL A 195 9.22 -33.35 -2.28
C VAL A 195 9.78 -34.77 -2.15
N GLY A 196 11.09 -34.96 -2.35
CA GLY A 196 11.77 -36.26 -2.21
C GLY A 196 11.44 -37.28 -3.30
N LEU A 197 10.81 -36.86 -4.40
CA LEU A 197 10.55 -37.71 -5.57
C LEU A 197 11.77 -37.83 -6.50
N LYS A 198 12.78 -36.97 -6.29
CA LYS A 198 14.10 -37.06 -6.93
C LYS A 198 15.19 -37.09 -5.86
N ALA A 199 16.12 -38.04 -5.98
CA ALA A 199 17.22 -38.17 -5.02
C ALA A 199 18.14 -36.94 -5.09
N PRO A 200 18.65 -36.44 -3.94
CA PRO A 200 19.56 -35.30 -3.93
C PRO A 200 20.85 -35.64 -4.68
N SER A 201 21.39 -34.66 -5.39
CA SER A 201 22.63 -34.80 -6.16
C SER A 201 23.35 -33.46 -6.26
N LEU A 202 24.66 -33.49 -6.53
CA LEU A 202 25.43 -32.26 -6.75
C LEU A 202 24.87 -31.45 -7.94
N ASP A 203 24.35 -32.13 -8.97
CA ASP A 203 23.68 -31.53 -10.12
C ASP A 203 22.47 -30.67 -9.68
N LEU A 204 21.61 -31.23 -8.83
CA LEU A 204 20.41 -30.54 -8.32
C LEU A 204 20.77 -29.37 -7.40
N VAL A 205 21.77 -29.54 -6.53
CA VAL A 205 22.24 -28.46 -5.66
C VAL A 205 22.72 -27.27 -6.50
N GLN A 206 23.58 -27.53 -7.49
CA GLN A 206 24.13 -26.47 -8.35
C GLN A 206 23.03 -25.85 -9.24
N ALA A 207 22.08 -26.64 -9.74
CA ALA A 207 20.94 -26.13 -10.50
C ALA A 207 20.02 -25.23 -9.66
N ALA A 208 19.73 -25.63 -8.41
CA ALA A 208 18.94 -24.84 -7.47
C ALA A 208 19.62 -23.51 -7.13
N LEU A 209 20.94 -23.50 -6.97
CA LEU A 209 21.71 -22.28 -6.72
C LEU A 209 21.69 -21.34 -7.92
N ILE A 210 21.82 -21.87 -9.14
CA ILE A 210 21.71 -21.07 -10.36
C ILE A 210 20.30 -20.46 -10.47
N ALA A 211 19.26 -21.27 -10.29
CA ALA A 211 17.87 -20.82 -10.36
C ALA A 211 17.53 -19.80 -9.26
N GLY A 212 18.12 -19.95 -8.08
CA GLY A 212 17.95 -19.02 -6.96
C GLY A 212 18.68 -17.69 -7.17
N PHE A 213 19.95 -17.71 -7.58
CA PHE A 213 20.73 -16.49 -7.76
C PHE A 213 20.34 -15.67 -8.99
N TRP A 214 20.08 -16.34 -10.12
CA TRP A 214 19.71 -15.69 -11.38
C TRP A 214 18.26 -15.98 -11.75
N GLY A 215 17.37 -15.97 -10.76
CA GLY A 215 15.94 -16.05 -11.00
C GLY A 215 15.52 -15.14 -12.15
N ARG A 216 14.53 -15.56 -12.93
CA ARG A 216 13.99 -14.77 -14.04
C ARG A 216 12.47 -14.75 -14.01
N PRO A 217 11.86 -13.62 -14.37
CA PRO A 217 10.43 -13.52 -14.50
C PRO A 217 9.90 -14.44 -15.59
N SER A 218 8.71 -14.97 -15.35
CA SER A 218 7.94 -15.80 -16.25
C SER A 218 7.23 -14.97 -17.30
N LEU A 219 7.19 -15.48 -18.53
CA LEU A 219 6.35 -14.92 -19.59
C LEU A 219 4.85 -15.12 -19.29
N ILE A 220 4.50 -16.08 -18.44
CA ILE A 220 3.12 -16.45 -18.08
C ILE A 220 2.77 -16.18 -16.61
N GLY A 221 3.64 -15.49 -15.87
CA GLY A 221 3.41 -15.07 -14.47
C GLY A 221 3.65 -16.12 -13.37
N ASN A 222 4.09 -17.33 -13.72
CA ASN A 222 4.38 -18.39 -12.74
C ASN A 222 5.85 -18.35 -12.29
N ASP A 223 6.15 -17.51 -11.31
CA ASP A 223 7.50 -17.33 -10.77
C ASP A 223 7.76 -18.19 -9.53
N ALA A 224 8.92 -18.84 -9.50
CA ALA A 224 9.40 -19.52 -8.30
C ALA A 224 10.00 -18.49 -7.33
N ASN A 225 9.79 -18.70 -6.03
CA ASN A 225 10.42 -17.88 -5.00
C ASN A 225 11.92 -18.20 -4.92
N PRO A 226 12.83 -17.27 -5.30
CA PRO A 226 14.26 -17.59 -5.36
C PRO A 226 14.86 -17.89 -4.00
N TYR A 227 14.31 -17.32 -2.91
CA TYR A 227 14.72 -17.63 -1.54
C TYR A 227 14.49 -19.11 -1.21
N GLN A 228 13.32 -19.66 -1.60
CA GLN A 228 13.02 -21.08 -1.38
C GLN A 228 13.97 -21.99 -2.16
N LEU A 229 14.37 -21.59 -3.37
CA LEU A 229 15.33 -22.36 -4.20
C LEU A 229 16.72 -22.38 -3.57
N VAL A 230 17.16 -21.27 -3.00
CA VAL A 230 18.45 -21.19 -2.30
C VAL A 230 18.44 -21.99 -1.00
N MET A 231 17.36 -21.93 -0.22
CA MET A 231 17.21 -22.77 0.97
C MET A 231 17.19 -24.25 0.60
N LEU A 232 16.44 -24.63 -0.45
CA LEU A 232 16.43 -25.99 -0.98
C LEU A 232 17.84 -26.45 -1.34
N ALA A 233 18.65 -25.61 -1.97
CA ALA A 233 20.02 -25.96 -2.31
C ALA A 233 20.90 -26.20 -1.08
N HIS A 234 20.72 -25.41 -0.02
CA HIS A 234 21.40 -25.60 1.24
C HIS A 234 20.97 -26.93 1.90
N ASP A 235 19.67 -27.20 1.98
CA ASP A 235 19.12 -28.44 2.54
C ASP A 235 19.59 -29.68 1.76
N LEU A 236 19.56 -29.63 0.43
CA LEU A 236 20.10 -30.69 -0.41
C LEU A 236 21.62 -30.90 -0.18
N SER A 237 22.37 -29.82 0.08
CA SER A 237 23.79 -29.90 0.44
C SER A 237 24.01 -30.59 1.79
N VAL A 238 23.16 -30.29 2.78
CA VAL A 238 23.16 -30.95 4.09
C VAL A 238 22.83 -32.43 3.93
N ASP A 239 21.82 -32.77 3.14
CA ASP A 239 21.39 -34.14 2.86
C ASP A 239 22.47 -34.97 2.15
N LEU A 240 23.26 -34.34 1.27
CA LEU A 240 24.44 -34.96 0.64
C LEU A 240 25.62 -35.12 1.61
N GLY A 241 25.56 -34.49 2.79
CA GLY A 241 26.58 -34.58 3.83
C GLY A 241 27.66 -33.51 3.76
N PHE A 242 27.47 -32.41 3.01
CA PHE A 242 28.46 -31.33 2.93
C PHE A 242 28.68 -30.63 4.28
N GLY A 243 27.63 -30.56 5.11
CA GLY A 243 27.68 -30.07 6.49
C GLY A 243 28.46 -30.95 7.47
N GLY A 244 28.98 -32.10 7.03
CA GLY A 244 29.67 -33.07 7.88
C GLY A 244 28.73 -33.87 8.78
N ALA A 245 29.30 -34.73 9.63
CA ALA A 245 28.52 -35.66 10.45
C ALA A 245 27.73 -34.98 11.59
N ALA A 246 28.13 -33.78 11.99
CA ALA A 246 27.50 -33.03 13.08
C ALA A 246 26.15 -32.41 12.70
N MET A 247 25.94 -32.12 11.41
CA MET A 247 24.67 -31.62 10.90
C MET A 247 23.70 -32.80 10.76
N GLN A 248 22.60 -32.76 11.50
CA GLN A 248 21.58 -33.80 11.45
C GLN A 248 20.91 -33.78 10.07
N THR A 249 20.88 -34.92 9.39
CA THR A 249 20.04 -35.08 8.20
C THR A 249 18.77 -35.83 8.57
N SER A 250 17.78 -35.80 7.68
CA SER A 250 16.65 -36.73 7.78
C SER A 250 17.13 -38.20 7.67
N ALA A 251 16.36 -39.14 8.23
CA ALA A 251 16.67 -40.57 8.13
C ALA A 251 16.73 -41.07 6.67
N PRO A 252 15.87 -40.61 5.74
CA PRO A 252 16.02 -40.91 4.31
C PRO A 252 17.31 -40.33 3.70
N ALA A 253 17.65 -39.09 4.04
CA ALA A 253 18.82 -38.41 3.49
C ALA A 253 20.15 -39.08 3.88
N TRP A 254 20.20 -39.77 5.03
CA TRP A 254 21.37 -40.56 5.42
C TRP A 254 21.84 -41.53 4.32
N PHE A 255 20.91 -42.11 3.55
CA PHE A 255 21.22 -43.06 2.49
C PHE A 255 21.77 -42.41 1.22
N SER A 256 21.51 -41.11 1.04
CA SER A 256 21.96 -40.33 -0.12
C SER A 256 23.28 -39.60 0.12
N ARG A 257 23.81 -39.64 1.35
CA ARG A 257 25.08 -38.99 1.71
C ARG A 257 26.25 -39.50 0.89
N ILE A 258 27.09 -38.58 0.43
CA ILE A 258 28.36 -38.90 -0.22
C ILE A 258 29.31 -39.48 0.83
N ARG A 259 29.90 -40.64 0.50
CA ARG A 259 30.88 -41.31 1.35
C ARG A 259 32.30 -40.97 0.91
N GLY A 260 33.09 -40.43 1.83
CA GLY A 260 34.49 -40.07 1.58
C GLY A 260 34.73 -38.57 1.69
N PRO A 261 35.97 -38.11 1.42
CA PRO A 261 36.29 -36.69 1.43
C PRO A 261 35.54 -35.96 0.31
N LEU A 262 35.07 -34.75 0.61
CA LEU A 262 34.46 -33.87 -0.38
C LEU A 262 35.51 -33.45 -1.42
N THR A 263 35.10 -33.38 -2.68
CA THR A 263 35.92 -32.76 -3.73
C THR A 263 35.97 -31.24 -3.51
N LEU A 264 36.97 -30.57 -4.08
CA LEU A 264 37.05 -29.10 -4.04
C LEU A 264 35.77 -28.46 -4.60
N GLU A 265 35.21 -29.07 -5.65
CA GLU A 265 33.96 -28.63 -6.25
C GLU A 265 32.77 -28.69 -5.25
N MET A 266 32.66 -29.78 -4.49
CA MET A 266 31.62 -29.92 -3.46
C MET A 266 31.83 -28.92 -2.33
N GLN A 267 33.09 -28.66 -1.94
CA GLN A 267 33.45 -27.67 -0.92
C GLN A 267 33.11 -26.25 -1.36
N GLN A 268 33.41 -25.89 -2.60
CA GLN A 268 32.99 -24.61 -3.20
C GLN A 268 31.47 -24.49 -3.20
N THR A 269 30.76 -25.53 -3.69
CA THR A 269 29.29 -25.55 -3.70
C THR A 269 28.72 -25.34 -2.30
N TRP A 270 29.32 -25.96 -1.28
CA TRP A 270 28.92 -25.80 0.12
C TRP A 270 29.05 -24.34 0.59
N LEU A 271 30.21 -23.73 0.35
CA LEU A 271 30.48 -22.33 0.69
C LEU A 271 29.51 -21.38 -0.01
N VAL A 272 29.24 -21.59 -1.30
CA VAL A 272 28.38 -20.67 -2.03
C VAL A 272 26.89 -20.89 -1.70
N SER A 273 26.48 -22.11 -1.33
CA SER A 273 25.14 -22.33 -0.77
C SER A 273 24.91 -21.54 0.52
N TRP A 274 25.94 -21.43 1.36
CA TRP A 274 25.90 -20.62 2.58
C TRP A 274 25.86 -19.12 2.26
N ILE A 275 26.68 -18.65 1.30
CA ILE A 275 26.64 -17.25 0.85
C ILE A 275 25.24 -16.87 0.39
N ALA A 276 24.67 -17.68 -0.52
CA ALA A 276 23.36 -17.43 -1.10
C ALA A 276 22.30 -17.35 -0.01
N SER A 277 22.28 -18.34 0.88
CA SER A 277 21.28 -18.44 1.94
C SER A 277 21.37 -17.31 2.94
N THR A 278 22.59 -16.97 3.36
CA THR A 278 22.85 -15.93 4.36
C THR A 278 22.49 -14.55 3.83
N MET A 279 22.91 -14.23 2.61
CA MET A 279 22.64 -12.92 2.02
C MET A 279 21.15 -12.70 1.75
N ALA A 280 20.46 -13.72 1.24
CA ALA A 280 19.03 -13.65 1.03
C ALA A 280 18.27 -13.52 2.36
N ALA A 281 18.67 -14.25 3.41
CA ALA A 281 18.07 -14.13 4.73
C ALA A 281 18.28 -12.74 5.36
N ILE A 282 19.47 -12.13 5.19
CA ILE A 282 19.75 -10.76 5.66
C ILE A 282 18.88 -9.74 4.91
N GLY A 283 18.84 -9.80 3.57
CA GLY A 283 18.04 -8.88 2.74
C GLY A 283 16.54 -8.96 3.02
N LEU A 284 16.01 -10.18 3.21
CA LEU A 284 14.60 -10.43 3.52
C LEU A 284 14.24 -10.30 5.01
N ARG A 285 15.23 -10.08 5.88
CA ARG A 285 15.08 -10.08 7.36
C ARG A 285 14.45 -11.38 7.87
N ARG A 286 14.97 -12.54 7.44
CA ARG A 286 14.48 -13.86 7.87
C ARG A 286 15.42 -14.49 8.90
N ALA A 287 14.84 -15.07 9.95
CA ALA A 287 15.56 -15.58 11.12
C ALA A 287 16.30 -16.92 10.89
N ASP A 288 16.14 -17.53 9.72
CA ASP A 288 16.62 -18.87 9.34
C ASP A 288 17.95 -18.82 8.55
N ALA A 289 18.72 -17.74 8.67
CA ALA A 289 20.06 -17.67 8.10
C ALA A 289 20.95 -18.83 8.62
N PRO A 290 21.56 -19.65 7.74
CA PRO A 290 22.41 -20.76 8.19
C PRO A 290 23.65 -20.30 8.96
N GLU A 291 23.94 -20.97 10.08
CA GLU A 291 25.13 -20.66 10.89
C GLU A 291 26.43 -21.11 10.20
N TRP A 292 27.50 -20.33 10.37
CA TRP A 292 28.84 -20.72 9.92
C TRP A 292 29.41 -21.85 10.81
N VAL A 293 29.31 -23.09 10.32
CA VAL A 293 29.85 -24.28 11.01
C VAL A 293 31.27 -24.67 10.60
N LEU A 294 31.88 -25.60 11.33
CA LEU A 294 33.23 -26.11 11.11
C LEU A 294 33.50 -26.58 9.67
N SER A 295 32.54 -27.27 9.04
CA SER A 295 32.71 -27.77 7.66
C SER A 295 32.86 -26.65 6.64
N HIS A 296 32.31 -25.45 6.89
CA HIS A 296 32.58 -24.27 6.06
C HIS A 296 34.01 -23.79 6.23
N SER A 297 34.55 -23.80 7.45
CA SER A 297 35.95 -23.46 7.69
C SER A 297 36.90 -24.44 7.00
N GLU A 298 36.61 -25.75 7.06
CA GLU A 298 37.39 -26.77 6.35
C GLU A 298 37.34 -26.60 4.82
N ALA A 299 36.17 -26.24 4.28
CA ALA A 299 35.99 -25.94 2.87
C ALA A 299 36.74 -24.66 2.47
N LEU A 300 36.71 -23.61 3.30
CA LEU A 300 37.45 -22.38 3.07
C LEU A 300 38.96 -22.61 3.07
N ASP A 301 39.47 -23.39 4.04
CA ASP A 301 40.89 -23.76 4.11
C ASP A 301 41.35 -24.55 2.87
N ALA A 302 40.47 -25.37 2.29
CA ALA A 302 40.77 -26.10 1.07
C ALA A 302 40.83 -25.16 -0.15
N LEU A 303 39.88 -24.23 -0.26
CA LEU A 303 39.85 -23.22 -1.32
C LEU A 303 41.04 -22.26 -1.24
N GLU A 304 41.41 -21.82 -0.05
CA GLU A 304 42.59 -20.97 0.19
C GLU A 304 43.89 -21.66 -0.23
N LYS A 305 44.00 -22.98 -0.10
CA LYS A 305 45.21 -23.72 -0.50
C LYS A 305 45.31 -23.90 -2.01
N ASP A 306 44.18 -24.09 -2.67
CA ASP A 306 44.13 -24.32 -4.11
C ASP A 306 44.27 -23.02 -4.92
N PHE A 307 43.81 -21.89 -4.35
CA PHE A 307 43.83 -20.56 -5.00
C PHE A 307 43.16 -20.52 -6.39
N SER A 308 42.27 -21.46 -6.71
CA SER A 308 41.58 -21.51 -8.00
C SER A 308 40.63 -20.35 -8.25
N ASP A 309 40.05 -19.77 -7.19
CA ASP A 309 39.13 -18.64 -7.31
C ASP A 309 39.41 -17.54 -6.27
N PRO A 310 40.19 -16.52 -6.63
CA PRO A 310 40.46 -15.39 -5.74
C PRO A 310 39.24 -14.50 -5.50
N LEU A 311 38.29 -14.40 -6.43
CA LEU A 311 37.12 -13.54 -6.27
C LEU A 311 36.10 -14.16 -5.31
N LEU A 312 35.82 -15.47 -5.44
CA LEU A 312 34.98 -16.19 -4.49
C LEU A 312 35.54 -16.12 -3.07
N LEU A 313 36.85 -16.23 -2.89
CA LEU A 313 37.49 -16.04 -1.58
C LEU A 313 37.16 -14.67 -0.99
N GLU A 314 37.34 -13.59 -1.77
CA GLU A 314 37.02 -12.23 -1.31
C GLU A 314 35.53 -12.02 -1.03
N ILE A 315 34.63 -12.65 -1.80
CA ILE A 315 33.19 -12.66 -1.52
C ILE A 315 32.91 -13.36 -0.19
N ILE A 316 33.49 -14.55 0.07
CA ILE A 316 33.29 -15.29 1.32
C ILE A 316 33.69 -14.43 2.52
N TYR A 317 34.87 -13.80 2.50
CA TYR A 317 35.28 -12.95 3.63
C TYR A 317 34.36 -11.74 3.81
N THR A 318 33.88 -11.16 2.71
CA THR A 318 32.94 -10.03 2.75
C THR A 318 31.60 -10.47 3.36
N VAL A 319 31.05 -11.61 2.92
CA VAL A 319 29.77 -12.14 3.42
C VAL A 319 29.87 -12.63 4.86
N ARG A 320 31.02 -13.15 5.30
CA ARG A 320 31.27 -13.44 6.72
C ARG A 320 31.21 -12.19 7.59
N LEU A 321 31.66 -11.04 7.07
CA LEU A 321 31.54 -9.78 7.78
C LEU A 321 30.09 -9.30 7.83
N HIS A 322 29.33 -9.44 6.73
CA HIS A 322 27.87 -9.21 6.71
C HIS A 322 27.15 -10.04 7.77
N ALA A 323 27.37 -11.36 7.77
CA ALA A 323 26.76 -12.28 8.71
C ALA A 323 27.09 -11.92 10.16
N LYS A 324 28.34 -11.51 10.43
CA LYS A 324 28.76 -11.06 11.75
C LYS A 324 28.02 -9.80 12.19
N VAL A 325 27.96 -8.77 11.34
CA VAL A 325 27.25 -7.52 11.67
C VAL A 325 25.75 -7.77 11.87
N ALA A 326 25.14 -8.54 10.97
CA ALA A 326 23.73 -8.87 11.07
C ALA A 326 23.40 -9.71 12.31
N GLY A 327 24.27 -10.66 12.68
CA GLY A 327 24.13 -11.47 13.88
C GLY A 327 24.35 -10.68 15.17
N ASP A 328 25.41 -9.87 15.25
CA ASP A 328 25.72 -9.05 16.43
C ASP A 328 24.63 -8.00 16.72
N LEU A 329 23.97 -7.49 15.67
CA LEU A 329 22.85 -6.55 15.78
C LEU A 329 21.47 -7.24 15.76
N GLU A 330 21.46 -8.57 15.68
CA GLU A 330 20.26 -9.41 15.61
C GLU A 330 19.25 -8.88 14.57
N LEU A 331 19.75 -8.48 13.41
CA LEU A 331 19.00 -7.76 12.37
C LEU A 331 17.79 -8.53 11.82
N CYS A 332 17.83 -9.86 11.88
CA CYS A 332 16.77 -10.75 11.41
C CYS A 332 15.84 -11.25 12.52
N ASP A 333 16.09 -10.91 13.79
CA ASP A 333 15.22 -11.30 14.91
C ASP A 333 14.17 -10.21 15.15
N ALA A 334 12.89 -10.51 14.90
CA ALA A 334 11.81 -9.55 15.09
C ALA A 334 11.60 -9.11 16.56
N HIS A 335 12.14 -9.84 17.53
CA HIS A 335 11.89 -9.61 18.96
C HIS A 335 13.00 -8.87 19.70
N SER A 336 14.13 -8.65 19.04
CA SER A 336 15.25 -7.95 19.63
C SER A 336 15.39 -6.52 19.13
N PHE A 337 15.90 -5.65 19.98
CA PHE A 337 16.12 -4.26 19.64
C PHE A 337 17.38 -3.74 20.34
N HIS A 338 18.19 -2.97 19.60
CA HIS A 338 19.42 -2.38 20.11
C HIS A 338 19.45 -0.89 19.80
N ASP A 339 19.42 -0.09 20.86
CA ASP A 339 19.55 1.37 20.77
C ASP A 339 20.93 1.75 20.22
N ILE A 340 20.98 2.78 19.36
CA ILE A 340 22.21 3.29 18.74
C ILE A 340 23.28 3.73 19.76
N ASN A 341 22.87 4.07 20.98
CA ASN A 341 23.77 4.48 22.06
C ASN A 341 24.36 3.28 22.82
N SER A 342 23.83 2.08 22.62
CA SER A 342 24.27 0.87 23.30
C SER A 342 25.74 0.55 23.02
N GLU A 343 26.37 -0.14 23.98
CA GLU A 343 27.74 -0.59 23.84
C GLU A 343 27.87 -1.70 22.79
N LEU A 344 26.81 -2.50 22.59
CA LEU A 344 26.77 -3.54 21.58
C LEU A 344 26.85 -2.95 20.17
N VAL A 345 26.03 -1.93 19.87
CA VAL A 345 26.05 -1.26 18.56
C VAL A 345 27.41 -0.60 18.32
N ALA A 346 27.97 0.10 19.31
CA ALA A 346 29.28 0.74 19.18
C ALA A 346 30.43 -0.26 18.92
N LYS A 347 30.43 -1.40 19.63
CA LYS A 347 31.40 -2.49 19.39
C LYS A 347 31.24 -3.10 18.01
N THR A 348 30.01 -3.28 17.55
CA THR A 348 29.72 -3.85 16.24
C THR A 348 30.17 -2.92 15.11
N GLN A 349 29.90 -1.61 15.23
CA GLN A 349 30.37 -0.59 14.30
C GLN A 349 31.90 -0.52 14.23
N ALA A 350 32.58 -0.61 15.38
CA ALA A 350 34.05 -0.66 15.41
C ALA A 350 34.59 -1.92 14.73
N ALA A 351 34.03 -3.09 15.06
CA ALA A 351 34.42 -4.36 14.43
C ALA A 351 34.15 -4.38 12.92
N ALA A 352 33.04 -3.79 12.47
CA ALA A 352 32.72 -3.63 11.05
C ALA A 352 33.78 -2.78 10.35
N ARG A 353 34.17 -1.64 10.93
CA ARG A 353 35.20 -0.75 10.38
C ARG A 353 36.57 -1.43 10.32
N ASP A 354 36.97 -2.11 11.39
CA ASP A 354 38.24 -2.85 11.43
C ASP A 354 38.26 -3.97 10.38
N GLY A 355 37.16 -4.73 10.28
CA GLY A 355 36.98 -5.77 9.27
C GLY A 355 37.08 -5.22 7.85
N LEU A 356 36.39 -4.11 7.56
CA LEU A 356 36.46 -3.43 6.27
C LEU A 356 37.87 -2.89 5.97
N GLY A 357 38.60 -2.41 6.98
CA GLY A 357 40.01 -2.02 6.86
C GLY A 357 40.91 -3.20 6.46
N VAL A 358 40.68 -4.37 7.04
CA VAL A 358 41.39 -5.60 6.63
C VAL A 358 41.04 -5.97 5.19
N LEU A 359 39.76 -6.01 4.83
CA LEU A 359 39.30 -6.36 3.48
C LEU A 359 39.79 -5.37 2.40
N SER A 360 39.95 -4.10 2.75
CA SER A 360 40.46 -3.07 1.83
C SER A 360 41.93 -3.28 1.45
N ASN A 361 42.69 -4.06 2.22
CA ASN A 361 44.09 -4.39 1.94
C ASN A 361 44.26 -5.74 1.22
N ARG A 362 43.17 -6.47 0.98
CA ARG A 362 43.20 -7.76 0.31
C ARG A 362 43.24 -7.61 -1.23
N PRO A 363 43.58 -8.68 -1.98
CA PRO A 363 43.49 -8.67 -3.44
C PRO A 363 42.09 -8.27 -3.92
N LEU A 364 42.01 -7.75 -5.15
CA LEU A 364 40.75 -7.33 -5.78
C LEU A 364 39.99 -6.24 -5.00
N ALA A 365 40.62 -5.50 -4.06
CA ALA A 365 39.91 -4.49 -3.27
C ALA A 365 39.26 -3.35 -4.09
N GLN A 366 39.72 -3.12 -5.31
CA GLN A 366 39.16 -2.12 -6.23
C GLN A 366 38.08 -2.70 -7.17
N ASP A 367 37.83 -4.00 -7.12
CA ASP A 367 36.75 -4.62 -7.87
C ASP A 367 35.40 -3.97 -7.51
N PRO A 368 34.63 -3.51 -8.51
CA PRO A 368 33.43 -2.72 -8.26
C PRO A 368 32.35 -3.53 -7.52
N GLN A 369 32.23 -4.84 -7.77
CA GLN A 369 31.30 -5.68 -7.04
C GLN A 369 31.74 -5.76 -5.58
N LEU A 370 32.99 -6.09 -5.28
CA LEU A 370 33.46 -6.16 -3.90
C LEU A 370 33.31 -4.81 -3.18
N ARG A 371 33.57 -3.69 -3.84
CA ARG A 371 33.33 -2.35 -3.29
C ARG A 371 31.86 -2.13 -2.93
N PHE A 372 30.94 -2.50 -3.82
CA PHE A 372 29.50 -2.39 -3.55
C PHE A 372 29.08 -3.22 -2.33
N TRP A 373 29.45 -4.50 -2.31
CA TRP A 373 29.10 -5.41 -1.23
C TRP A 373 29.74 -5.01 0.10
N ARG A 374 30.97 -4.49 0.11
CA ARG A 374 31.62 -3.97 1.32
C ARG A 374 30.95 -2.69 1.82
N THR A 375 30.43 -1.85 0.93
CA THR A 375 29.69 -0.64 1.31
C THR A 375 28.40 -0.97 2.05
N LEU A 376 27.69 -2.04 1.65
CA LEU A 376 26.49 -2.52 2.34
C LEU A 376 26.76 -2.90 3.82
N VAL A 377 27.97 -3.38 4.17
CA VAL A 377 28.33 -3.65 5.58
C VAL A 377 28.23 -2.38 6.41
N THR A 378 28.69 -1.25 5.87
CA THR A 378 28.57 0.05 6.54
C THR A 378 27.12 0.46 6.70
N ILE A 379 26.26 0.20 5.72
CA ILE A 379 24.82 0.48 5.81
C ILE A 379 24.20 -0.34 6.95
N TYR A 380 24.39 -1.67 6.97
CA TYR A 380 23.86 -2.54 8.02
C TYR A 380 24.42 -2.23 9.42
N ALA A 381 25.65 -1.74 9.52
CA ALA A 381 26.23 -1.37 10.82
C ALA A 381 25.66 -0.05 11.37
N ASN A 382 25.09 0.81 10.52
CA ASN A 382 24.62 2.14 10.90
C ASN A 382 23.09 2.30 10.85
N GLU A 383 22.35 1.41 10.19
CA GLU A 383 20.89 1.40 10.20
C GLU A 383 20.23 1.40 11.60
N PRO A 384 20.83 0.90 12.70
CA PRO A 384 20.20 0.99 14.03
C PRO A 384 19.88 2.42 14.47
N VAL A 385 20.49 3.44 13.85
CA VAL A 385 20.11 4.84 14.09
C VAL A 385 18.65 5.14 13.71
N LEU A 386 18.06 4.38 12.78
CA LEU A 386 16.68 4.54 12.34
C LEU A 386 15.72 3.54 12.98
N HIS A 387 16.24 2.54 13.70
CA HIS A 387 15.42 1.47 14.25
C HIS A 387 14.59 1.93 15.46
N THR A 388 13.42 1.32 15.57
CA THR A 388 12.59 1.26 16.77
C THR A 388 12.32 -0.21 17.11
N ASP A 389 11.70 -0.46 18.25
CA ASP A 389 11.27 -1.80 18.66
C ASP A 389 10.20 -2.42 17.73
N THR A 390 9.58 -1.60 16.87
CA THR A 390 8.47 -1.99 16.00
C THR A 390 8.82 -1.98 14.51
N ASN A 391 9.80 -1.17 14.08
CA ASN A 391 10.03 -0.94 12.65
C ASN A 391 11.14 -1.80 12.01
N LYS A 392 11.95 -2.53 12.80
CA LYS A 392 13.18 -3.18 12.30
C LYS A 392 12.94 -4.12 11.12
N MET A 393 11.83 -4.83 11.12
CA MET A 393 11.46 -5.77 10.05
C MET A 393 11.04 -5.08 8.74
N LEU A 394 10.75 -3.77 8.78
CA LEU A 394 10.46 -2.96 7.59
C LEU A 394 11.73 -2.59 6.79
N PHE A 395 12.92 -2.91 7.30
CA PHE A 395 14.19 -2.77 6.58
C PHE A 395 14.50 -3.98 5.69
N GLY A 396 13.58 -4.95 5.60
CA GLY A 396 13.65 -6.08 4.68
C GLY A 396 12.87 -5.86 3.40
N GLU A 397 13.25 -6.60 2.36
CA GLU A 397 12.55 -6.64 1.07
C GLU A 397 11.07 -7.08 1.22
N PRO A 398 10.13 -6.59 0.37
CA PRO A 398 10.33 -5.64 -0.74
C PRO A 398 10.36 -4.17 -0.30
N TYR A 399 11.07 -3.33 -1.04
CA TYR A 399 11.25 -1.90 -0.75
C TYR A 399 10.22 -1.04 -1.48
N VAL A 400 8.95 -1.21 -1.08
CA VAL A 400 7.80 -0.50 -1.65
C VAL A 400 7.27 0.60 -0.72
N PRO A 401 6.56 1.62 -1.25
CA PRO A 401 5.97 2.71 -0.46
C PRO A 401 5.21 2.27 0.79
N ASP A 402 4.38 1.22 0.70
CA ASP A 402 3.55 0.72 1.80
C ASP A 402 4.35 0.25 3.02
N ARG A 403 5.67 0.05 2.87
CA ARG A 403 6.59 -0.35 3.94
C ARG A 403 7.47 0.79 4.45
N ILE A 404 7.12 2.03 4.11
CA ILE A 404 7.73 3.26 4.62
C ILE A 404 6.79 3.86 5.69
N GLY A 405 6.95 3.44 6.94
CA GLY A 405 6.15 3.95 8.05
C GLY A 405 6.48 5.41 8.38
N VAL A 406 5.60 6.35 8.01
CA VAL A 406 5.82 7.80 8.22
C VAL A 406 5.95 8.18 9.70
N ALA A 407 5.35 7.40 10.60
CA ALA A 407 5.39 7.65 12.03
C ALA A 407 6.40 6.79 12.82
N GLU A 408 7.05 5.81 12.17
CA GLU A 408 7.64 4.66 12.88
C GLU A 408 9.15 4.74 13.11
N PHE A 409 9.79 5.88 12.82
CA PHE A 409 11.23 6.08 12.98
C PHE A 409 11.62 6.68 14.34
N ALA A 410 12.86 6.45 14.77
CA ALA A 410 13.41 7.02 15.99
C ALA A 410 13.36 8.56 15.98
N ARG A 411 12.83 9.16 17.07
CA ARG A 411 12.67 10.62 17.25
C ARG A 411 13.42 11.11 18.49
N PRO A 412 14.76 11.19 18.47
CA PRO A 412 15.50 11.66 19.62
C PRO A 412 15.25 13.16 19.88
N LEU A 413 15.13 13.55 21.15
CA LEU A 413 15.06 14.96 21.56
C LEU A 413 16.41 15.67 21.45
N GLU A 414 17.50 14.94 21.64
CA GLU A 414 18.88 15.40 21.41
C GLU A 414 19.63 14.33 20.63
N VAL A 415 20.30 14.73 19.54
CA VAL A 415 21.13 13.81 18.77
C VAL A 415 22.45 13.58 19.50
N THR A 416 22.71 12.34 19.90
CA THR A 416 24.01 11.98 20.49
C THR A 416 25.09 11.93 19.43
N ARG A 417 26.36 12.14 19.82
CA ARG A 417 27.51 12.03 18.90
C ARG A 417 27.57 10.67 18.17
N LYS A 418 27.13 9.59 18.83
CA LYS A 418 27.06 8.25 18.22
C LYS A 418 26.01 8.21 17.12
N ALA A 419 24.80 8.72 17.38
CA ALA A 419 23.72 8.81 16.40
C ALA A 419 24.09 9.73 15.22
N GLU A 420 24.71 10.88 15.49
CA GLU A 420 25.21 11.81 14.47
C GLU A 420 26.20 11.13 13.52
N THR A 421 27.23 10.47 14.07
CA THR A 421 28.25 9.77 13.28
C THR A 421 27.64 8.64 12.45
N ALA A 422 26.69 7.90 13.03
CA ALA A 422 26.02 6.81 12.35
C ALA A 422 25.14 7.30 11.19
N LEU A 423 24.39 8.37 11.40
CA LEU A 423 23.51 8.96 10.38
C LEU A 423 24.31 9.48 9.18
N ILE A 424 25.41 10.20 9.41
CA ILE A 424 26.31 10.68 8.34
C ILE A 424 26.91 9.49 7.59
N SER A 425 27.45 8.51 8.32
CA SER A 425 28.05 7.31 7.71
C SER A 425 27.05 6.51 6.89
N LEU A 426 25.79 6.47 7.32
CA LEU A 426 24.70 5.78 6.64
C LEU A 426 24.38 6.44 5.29
N VAL A 427 24.21 7.77 5.29
CA VAL A 427 23.92 8.55 4.07
C VAL A 427 25.09 8.47 3.08
N GLU A 428 26.33 8.67 3.54
CA GLU A 428 27.53 8.57 2.72
C GLU A 428 27.69 7.17 2.10
N ALA A 429 27.40 6.12 2.86
CA ALA A 429 27.46 4.75 2.38
C ALA A 429 26.39 4.46 1.31
N CYS A 430 25.16 4.96 1.47
CA CYS A 430 24.11 4.80 0.46
C CYS A 430 24.50 5.46 -0.88
N HIS A 431 25.00 6.69 -0.83
CA HIS A 431 25.51 7.39 -2.03
C HIS A 431 26.70 6.68 -2.64
N THR A 432 27.62 6.18 -1.81
CA THR A 432 28.77 5.40 -2.29
C THR A 432 28.30 4.13 -2.99
N ALA A 433 27.30 3.42 -2.46
CA ALA A 433 26.77 2.21 -3.07
C ALA A 433 26.18 2.52 -4.46
N ILE A 434 25.34 3.55 -4.57
CA ILE A 434 24.74 3.97 -5.86
C ILE A 434 25.81 4.42 -6.85
N LYS A 435 26.82 5.18 -6.39
CA LYS A 435 27.95 5.60 -7.23
C LYS A 435 28.75 4.41 -7.76
N VAL A 436 28.99 3.40 -6.94
CA VAL A 436 29.70 2.19 -7.38
C VAL A 436 28.89 1.47 -8.46
N VAL A 437 27.55 1.44 -8.39
CA VAL A 437 26.70 0.88 -9.45
C VAL A 437 26.85 1.66 -10.77
N LEU A 438 26.93 3.00 -10.72
CA LEU A 438 27.18 3.82 -11.92
C LEU A 438 28.53 3.55 -12.57
N GLU A 439 29.53 3.14 -11.79
CA GLU A 439 30.87 2.79 -12.28
C GLU A 439 30.90 1.39 -12.91
N MET A 440 29.87 0.56 -12.72
CA MET A 440 29.80 -0.79 -13.29
C MET A 440 29.39 -0.78 -14.76
N GLU A 441 30.01 -1.65 -15.55
CA GLU A 441 29.54 -1.91 -16.91
C GLU A 441 28.14 -2.57 -16.87
N PRO A 442 27.18 -2.15 -17.74
CA PRO A 442 25.84 -2.75 -17.78
C PRO A 442 25.83 -4.27 -17.95
N GLY A 443 26.79 -4.82 -18.71
CA GLY A 443 26.96 -6.26 -18.86
C GLY A 443 27.29 -6.99 -17.56
N LEU A 444 28.10 -6.38 -16.69
CA LEU A 444 28.40 -6.90 -15.35
C LEU A 444 27.15 -6.87 -14.47
N ILE A 445 26.40 -5.76 -14.46
CA ILE A 445 25.15 -5.65 -13.69
C ILE A 445 24.17 -6.77 -14.04
N LEU A 446 24.02 -7.11 -15.33
CA LEU A 446 23.15 -8.19 -15.77
C LEU A 446 23.67 -9.58 -15.40
N SER A 447 24.98 -9.75 -15.16
CA SER A 447 25.56 -11.03 -14.76
C SER A 447 25.64 -11.24 -13.25
N LEU A 448 25.48 -10.19 -12.44
CA LEU A 448 25.43 -10.31 -10.98
C LEU A 448 24.16 -11.05 -10.50
N PRO A 449 24.23 -11.80 -9.38
CA PRO A 449 23.07 -12.49 -8.83
C PRO A 449 21.90 -11.55 -8.53
N SER A 450 20.80 -11.75 -9.25
CA SER A 450 19.63 -10.90 -9.14
C SER A 450 18.94 -10.98 -7.78
N LEU A 451 19.05 -12.12 -7.09
CA LEU A 451 18.48 -12.27 -5.74
C LEU A 451 19.09 -11.32 -4.71
N CYS A 452 20.38 -10.98 -4.83
CA CYS A 452 21.08 -10.23 -3.80
C CYS A 452 21.52 -8.84 -4.27
N PHE A 453 21.76 -8.65 -5.57
CA PHE A 453 22.29 -7.39 -6.09
C PHE A 453 21.19 -6.35 -6.31
N GLY A 454 20.21 -6.63 -7.18
CA GLY A 454 19.13 -5.70 -7.51
C GLY A 454 18.37 -5.18 -6.27
N PRO A 455 18.00 -6.05 -5.30
CA PRO A 455 17.36 -5.59 -4.08
C PRO A 455 18.28 -4.72 -3.24
N ALA A 456 19.57 -5.07 -3.10
CA ALA A 456 20.52 -4.26 -2.33
C ALA A 456 20.75 -2.85 -2.93
N VAL A 457 20.65 -2.69 -4.26
CA VAL A 457 20.66 -1.36 -4.90
C VAL A 457 19.41 -0.57 -4.48
N SER A 458 18.25 -1.21 -4.55
CA SER A 458 16.98 -0.63 -4.11
C SER A 458 16.99 -0.30 -2.61
N TYR A 459 17.69 -1.12 -1.81
CA TYR A 459 17.84 -0.93 -0.38
C TYR A 459 18.58 0.37 -0.06
N ALA A 460 19.70 0.63 -0.72
CA ALA A 460 20.47 1.86 -0.54
C ALA A 460 19.63 3.12 -0.80
N LEU A 461 18.80 3.11 -1.85
CA LEU A 461 17.86 4.20 -2.11
C LEU A 461 16.76 4.27 -1.04
N SER A 462 16.18 3.13 -0.67
CA SER A 462 15.12 3.07 0.35
C SER A 462 15.61 3.62 1.70
N ILE A 463 16.87 3.42 2.07
CA ILE A 463 17.46 3.99 3.29
C ILE A 463 17.51 5.50 3.20
N LEU A 464 17.94 6.09 2.07
CA LEU A 464 17.93 7.55 1.90
C LEU A 464 16.52 8.12 2.08
N VAL A 465 15.51 7.45 1.52
CA VAL A 465 14.11 7.82 1.70
C VAL A 465 13.67 7.68 3.17
N LYS A 466 14.04 6.59 3.85
CA LYS A 466 13.73 6.39 5.28
C LYS A 466 14.40 7.45 6.16
N VAL A 467 15.64 7.85 5.86
CA VAL A 467 16.32 8.97 6.53
C VAL A 467 15.54 10.26 6.31
N PHE A 468 15.08 10.53 5.08
CA PHE A 468 14.29 11.71 4.74
C PHE A 468 12.96 11.79 5.50
N VAL A 469 12.26 10.66 5.61
CA VAL A 469 11.02 10.57 6.37
C VAL A 469 11.30 10.77 7.85
N ALA A 470 12.31 10.09 8.41
CA ALA A 470 12.70 10.23 9.81
C ALA A 470 13.02 11.69 10.16
N MET A 471 13.83 12.38 9.36
CA MET A 471 14.21 13.78 9.62
C MET A 471 13.07 14.77 9.39
N SER A 472 12.08 14.41 8.56
CA SER A 472 10.95 15.28 8.23
C SER A 472 9.79 15.16 9.20
N ALA A 473 9.80 14.14 10.07
CA ALA A 473 8.80 13.94 11.10
C ALA A 473 8.79 15.12 12.10
N PRO A 474 7.59 15.65 12.48
CA PRO A 474 7.49 16.73 13.45
C PRO A 474 8.21 16.40 14.77
N GLY A 475 9.02 17.34 15.27
CA GLY A 475 9.77 17.18 16.51
C GLY A 475 11.02 16.30 16.42
N ASN A 476 11.35 15.74 15.24
CA ASN A 476 12.59 14.99 15.07
C ASN A 476 13.80 15.92 14.94
N THR A 477 14.89 15.62 15.65
CA THR A 477 16.12 16.43 15.62
C THR A 477 17.16 15.98 14.59
N TYR A 478 16.94 14.88 13.86
CA TYR A 478 17.86 14.46 12.78
C TYR A 478 18.00 15.48 11.65
N GLY A 479 16.98 16.33 11.43
CA GLY A 479 17.07 17.46 10.51
C GLY A 479 18.13 18.52 10.85
N GLN A 480 18.70 18.47 12.06
CA GLN A 480 19.81 19.33 12.47
C GLN A 480 21.19 18.80 12.03
N VAL A 481 21.28 17.50 11.72
CA VAL A 481 22.54 16.81 11.37
C VAL A 481 22.75 16.77 9.86
N VAL A 482 21.71 16.37 9.13
CA VAL A 482 21.71 16.30 7.66
C VAL A 482 20.59 17.20 7.18
N SER A 483 20.82 18.02 6.16
CA SER A 483 19.76 18.86 5.58
C SER A 483 19.02 18.12 4.46
N ARG A 484 17.76 18.51 4.19
CA ARG A 484 16.96 17.90 3.10
C ARG A 484 17.66 17.99 1.73
N ARG A 485 18.38 19.08 1.47
CA ARG A 485 19.10 19.28 0.21
C ARG A 485 20.36 18.41 0.11
N ASP A 486 20.97 18.09 1.24
CA ASP A 486 22.22 17.31 1.27
C ASP A 486 21.98 15.80 1.15
N LEU A 487 20.72 15.34 1.28
CA LEU A 487 20.38 13.93 1.10
C LEU A 487 20.46 13.44 -0.35
N GLY A 488 20.38 14.33 -1.34
CA GLY A 488 20.64 14.00 -2.75
C GLY A 488 19.75 12.90 -3.34
N ILE A 489 18.50 12.75 -2.87
CA ILE A 489 17.65 11.60 -3.23
C ILE A 489 17.23 11.65 -4.70
N LYS A 490 16.89 12.84 -5.21
CA LYS A 490 16.48 13.02 -6.61
C LYS A 490 17.65 12.77 -7.56
N GLU A 491 18.86 13.17 -7.19
CA GLU A 491 20.10 12.88 -7.91
C GLU A 491 20.40 11.37 -7.90
N ALA A 492 20.18 10.70 -6.78
CA ALA A 492 20.33 9.26 -6.66
C ALA A 492 19.32 8.50 -7.54
N ILE A 493 18.04 8.92 -7.55
CA ILE A 493 17.01 8.35 -8.43
C ILE A 493 17.37 8.59 -9.89
N GLY A 494 17.73 9.82 -10.27
CA GLY A 494 18.14 10.16 -11.63
C GLY A 494 19.33 9.32 -12.10
N SER A 495 20.32 9.14 -11.23
CA SER A 495 21.47 8.27 -11.50
C SER A 495 21.04 6.82 -11.77
N LEU A 496 20.13 6.26 -10.97
CA LEU A 496 19.61 4.92 -11.20
C LEU A 496 18.75 4.83 -12.47
N MET A 497 18.08 5.92 -12.87
CA MET A 497 17.38 5.99 -14.16
C MET A 497 18.34 5.98 -15.35
N ASP A 498 19.52 6.57 -15.23
CA ASP A 498 20.58 6.47 -16.25
C ASP A 498 21.12 5.03 -16.36
N VAL A 499 21.27 4.34 -15.23
CA VAL A 499 21.61 2.90 -15.21
C VAL A 499 20.51 2.08 -15.88
N LYS A 500 19.24 2.31 -15.52
CA LYS A 500 18.07 1.67 -16.16
C LYS A 500 18.11 1.86 -17.67
N ALA A 501 18.30 3.08 -18.15
CA ALA A 501 18.36 3.38 -19.58
C ALA A 501 19.49 2.59 -20.27
N SER A 502 20.66 2.51 -19.64
CA SER A 502 21.79 1.72 -20.12
C SER A 502 21.49 0.22 -20.16
N LEU A 503 20.85 -0.33 -19.12
CA LEU A 503 20.45 -1.74 -19.06
C LEU A 503 19.41 -2.09 -20.13
N LEU A 504 18.44 -1.21 -20.38
CA LEU A 504 17.40 -1.44 -21.41
C LEU A 504 17.96 -1.52 -22.83
N THR A 505 19.16 -0.99 -23.09
CA THR A 505 19.84 -1.20 -24.39
C THR A 505 20.25 -2.66 -24.59
N LEU A 506 20.51 -3.39 -23.50
CA LEU A 506 20.96 -4.78 -23.50
C LEU A 506 19.86 -5.77 -23.12
N ASP A 507 18.85 -5.34 -22.36
CA ASP A 507 17.71 -6.12 -21.88
C ASP A 507 16.38 -5.37 -22.09
N PRO A 508 15.95 -5.15 -23.35
CA PRO A 508 14.79 -4.31 -23.67
C PRO A 508 13.46 -4.88 -23.17
N HIS A 509 13.38 -6.20 -22.93
CA HIS A 509 12.19 -6.88 -22.43
C HIS A 509 12.20 -7.05 -20.90
N MET A 510 13.20 -6.50 -20.21
CA MET A 510 13.38 -6.63 -18.76
C MET A 510 13.29 -8.10 -18.31
N GLY A 511 13.97 -8.99 -19.03
CA GLY A 511 14.03 -10.43 -18.74
C GLY A 511 14.96 -10.76 -17.57
N ASN A 512 15.75 -9.79 -17.10
CA ASN A 512 16.59 -9.90 -15.92
C ASN A 512 15.97 -9.13 -14.73
N TRP A 513 15.96 -9.74 -13.55
CA TRP A 513 15.43 -9.10 -12.33
C TRP A 513 16.24 -7.87 -11.90
N ASN A 514 17.54 -7.78 -12.18
CA ASN A 514 18.32 -6.57 -11.90
C ASN A 514 17.78 -5.37 -12.69
N THR A 515 17.43 -5.55 -13.96
CA THR A 515 16.79 -4.52 -14.79
C THR A 515 15.45 -4.08 -14.18
N ARG A 516 14.61 -5.05 -13.79
CA ARG A 516 13.28 -4.76 -13.20
C ARG A 516 13.37 -4.05 -11.85
N LEU A 517 14.25 -4.51 -10.97
CA LEU A 517 14.40 -3.94 -9.63
C LEU A 517 14.99 -2.53 -9.70
N ILE A 518 16.01 -2.30 -10.53
CA ILE A 518 16.53 -0.95 -10.76
C ILE A 518 15.45 -0.06 -11.40
N ALA A 519 14.68 -0.57 -12.36
CA ALA A 519 13.56 0.18 -12.94
C ALA A 519 12.48 0.53 -11.91
N SER A 520 12.21 -0.34 -10.94
CA SER A 520 11.21 -0.11 -9.90
C SER A 520 11.54 1.06 -8.96
N THR A 521 12.79 1.51 -8.93
CA THR A 521 13.20 2.69 -8.15
C THR A 521 12.54 3.99 -8.63
N GLU A 522 11.98 4.01 -9.85
CA GLU A 522 11.18 5.13 -10.37
C GLU A 522 9.94 5.39 -9.50
N TRP A 523 9.27 4.34 -9.02
CA TRP A 523 8.09 4.47 -8.17
C TRP A 523 8.39 5.14 -6.82
N LEU A 524 9.59 4.93 -6.27
CA LEU A 524 10.04 5.65 -5.07
C LEU A 524 10.23 7.14 -5.36
N GLY A 525 10.54 7.52 -6.60
CA GLY A 525 10.57 8.92 -7.03
C GLY A 525 9.19 9.56 -7.06
N THR A 526 8.20 8.89 -7.67
CA THR A 526 6.81 9.36 -7.67
C THR A 526 6.29 9.53 -6.25
N TRP A 527 6.49 8.52 -5.40
CA TRP A 527 6.10 8.58 -3.99
C TRP A 527 6.81 9.72 -3.23
N LEU A 528 8.10 9.96 -3.51
CA LEU A 528 8.84 11.05 -2.88
C LEU A 528 8.27 12.41 -3.27
N ASP A 529 7.90 12.61 -4.54
CA ASP A 529 7.29 13.85 -5.01
C ASP A 529 5.93 14.09 -4.33
N ASP A 530 5.11 13.04 -4.17
CA ASP A 530 3.84 13.10 -3.45
C ASP A 530 4.05 13.46 -1.97
N TYR A 531 4.99 12.79 -1.31
CA TYR A 531 5.33 13.03 0.08
C TYR A 531 5.91 14.44 0.30
N GLU A 532 6.79 14.91 -0.58
CA GLU A 532 7.29 16.29 -0.56
C GLU A 532 6.14 17.29 -0.75
N CYS A 533 5.19 17.04 -1.64
CA CYS A 533 4.01 17.88 -1.82
C CYS A 533 3.18 17.97 -0.54
N ILE A 534 2.95 16.85 0.15
CA ILE A 534 2.28 16.80 1.46
C ILE A 534 3.05 17.62 2.49
N MET A 535 4.37 17.46 2.54
CA MET A 535 5.25 18.18 3.47
C MET A 535 5.32 19.68 3.18
N GLU A 536 5.31 20.10 1.91
CA GLU A 536 5.30 21.50 1.51
C GLU A 536 3.96 22.16 1.82
N ARG A 537 2.83 21.44 1.66
CA ARG A 537 1.50 21.93 2.07
C ARG A 537 1.43 22.13 3.58
N THR A 538 1.91 21.17 4.36
CA THR A 538 1.97 21.29 5.83
C THR A 538 2.98 22.35 6.30
N SER A 539 4.15 22.47 5.66
CA SER A 539 5.15 23.50 5.98
C SER A 539 4.70 24.90 5.58
N SER A 540 4.00 25.05 4.46
CA SER A 540 3.42 26.32 4.02
C SER A 540 2.30 26.76 4.95
N PHE A 541 1.49 25.82 5.46
CA PHE A 541 0.52 26.07 6.51
C PHE A 541 1.20 26.57 7.82
N ILE A 542 2.33 25.98 8.20
CA ILE A 542 3.13 26.40 9.36
C ILE A 542 3.82 27.76 9.11
N ILE A 543 4.38 28.03 7.93
CA ILE A 543 5.07 29.28 7.55
C ILE A 543 4.07 30.42 7.37
N LEU A 544 2.88 30.19 6.80
CA LEU A 544 1.79 31.17 6.78
C LEU A 544 1.34 31.53 8.20
N ASN A 545 1.29 30.55 9.11
CA ASN A 545 1.03 30.81 10.52
C ASN A 545 2.20 31.52 11.23
N THR A 546 3.47 31.17 10.96
CA THR A 546 4.65 31.83 11.58
C THR A 546 5.00 33.18 10.98
N LEU A 547 4.69 33.45 9.71
CA LEU A 547 4.75 34.79 9.09
C LEU A 547 3.61 35.68 9.60
N ASN A 548 2.43 35.13 9.87
CA ASN A 548 1.37 35.82 10.61
C ASN A 548 1.77 36.14 12.06
N ILE A 549 2.60 35.29 12.69
CA ILE A 549 3.12 35.53 14.05
C ILE A 549 4.30 36.52 14.05
N THR A 550 5.22 36.47 13.06
CA THR A 550 6.39 37.36 12.98
C THR A 550 6.05 38.76 12.46
N SER A 551 5.09 38.91 11.54
CA SER A 551 4.51 40.22 11.18
C SER A 551 3.72 40.83 12.34
N LYS A 552 3.13 40.02 13.22
CA LYS A 552 2.53 40.48 14.48
C LYS A 552 3.57 40.81 15.55
N MET A 553 4.75 40.17 15.58
CA MET A 553 5.81 40.45 16.56
C MET A 553 6.56 41.78 16.36
N HIS A 554 6.65 42.32 15.14
CA HIS A 554 7.28 43.64 14.92
C HIS A 554 6.35 44.84 15.16
N LEU A 555 5.04 44.61 15.29
CA LEU A 555 4.08 45.65 15.70
C LEU A 555 3.75 45.64 17.21
N LEU A 556 4.29 44.69 17.98
CA LEU A 556 3.98 44.51 19.40
C LEU A 556 5.12 44.86 20.39
N THR A 557 6.28 45.34 19.93
CA THR A 557 7.43 45.65 20.81
C THR A 557 7.44 47.06 21.42
N LEU A 558 6.33 47.82 21.36
CA LEU A 558 6.27 49.17 21.95
C LEU A 558 5.10 49.44 22.90
N ALA A 559 4.37 48.41 23.34
CA ALA A 559 3.33 48.58 24.36
C ALA A 559 3.48 47.57 25.52
N THR A 560 4.10 48.09 26.59
CA THR A 560 3.86 47.76 28.00
C THR A 560 4.21 46.36 28.54
N LEU A 561 5.26 46.33 29.36
CA LEU A 561 5.30 45.52 30.57
C LEU A 561 4.08 45.86 31.46
N ALA A 562 3.13 44.94 31.58
CA ALA A 562 2.30 44.77 32.77
C ALA A 562 1.52 43.44 32.67
N THR A 563 1.57 42.68 33.75
CA THR A 563 0.83 41.43 34.02
C THR A 563 -0.63 41.44 33.55
N THR A 564 -1.00 40.51 32.68
CA THR A 564 -2.25 39.74 32.79
C THR A 564 -2.03 38.33 32.22
N VAL A 565 -2.19 37.33 33.09
CA VAL A 565 -2.47 35.96 32.67
C VAL A 565 -3.87 36.00 32.07
N VAL A 566 -4.00 35.90 30.75
CA VAL A 566 -5.30 35.55 30.15
C VAL A 566 -5.43 34.04 30.33
N ALA A 567 -6.29 33.66 31.27
CA ALA A 567 -6.76 32.29 31.39
C ALA A 567 -7.49 31.95 30.09
N GLN A 568 -6.85 31.16 29.23
CA GLN A 568 -7.55 30.45 28.17
C GLN A 568 -8.48 29.48 28.90
N LEU A 569 -9.79 29.71 28.82
CA LEU A 569 -10.77 28.81 29.38
C LEU A 569 -10.57 27.46 28.66
N ASP A 570 -10.29 26.40 29.41
CA ASP A 570 -10.07 25.07 28.84
C ASP A 570 -11.39 24.53 28.27
N LEU A 571 -11.39 24.11 26.99
CA LEU A 571 -12.56 23.59 26.28
C LEU A 571 -13.19 22.42 27.05
N ALA A 572 -12.38 21.54 27.62
CA ALA A 572 -12.86 20.41 28.40
C ALA A 572 -13.59 20.89 29.67
N THR A 573 -13.11 21.96 30.28
CA THR A 573 -13.78 22.62 31.43
C THR A 573 -15.10 23.26 31.01
N LEU A 574 -15.17 23.91 29.84
CA LEU A 574 -16.43 24.48 29.33
C LEU A 574 -17.47 23.39 29.06
N ILE A 575 -17.11 22.33 28.33
CA ILE A 575 -18.02 21.22 28.01
C ILE A 575 -18.46 20.50 29.30
N SER A 576 -17.54 20.25 30.23
CA SER A 576 -17.87 19.59 31.51
C SER A 576 -18.73 20.45 32.44
N SER A 577 -18.82 21.77 32.20
CA SER A 577 -19.67 22.68 32.99
C SER A 577 -21.13 22.71 32.52
N GLN A 578 -21.44 22.09 31.38
CA GLN A 578 -22.77 22.08 30.77
C GLN A 578 -23.43 20.72 31.03
N ASP A 579 -24.50 20.72 31.84
CA ASP A 579 -25.20 19.48 32.23
C ASP A 579 -25.77 18.72 31.01
N ASP A 580 -26.14 19.44 29.95
CA ASP A 580 -26.68 18.91 28.70
C ASP A 580 -25.62 18.37 27.73
N LEU A 581 -24.32 18.46 28.04
CA LEU A 581 -23.21 17.94 27.23
C LEU A 581 -22.40 16.84 27.95
N SER A 582 -22.94 16.24 29.01
CA SER A 582 -22.25 15.22 29.82
C SER A 582 -21.85 13.97 29.03
N THR A 583 -22.65 13.56 28.04
CA THR A 583 -22.31 12.43 27.15
C THR A 583 -21.14 12.79 26.25
N LEU A 584 -21.13 14.01 25.67
CA LEU A 584 -20.01 14.52 24.87
C LEU A 584 -18.71 14.58 25.69
N ALA A 585 -18.78 15.08 26.93
CA ALA A 585 -17.65 15.12 27.84
C ALA A 585 -17.09 13.72 28.12
N SER A 586 -17.96 12.73 28.27
CA SER A 586 -17.58 11.33 28.50
C SER A 586 -16.88 10.72 27.28
N LEU A 587 -17.37 11.00 26.07
CA LEU A 587 -16.74 10.52 24.83
C LEU A 587 -15.37 11.19 24.58
N LEU A 588 -15.24 12.49 24.84
CA LEU A 588 -13.96 13.21 24.76
C LEU A 588 -12.92 12.63 25.72
N ALA A 589 -13.33 12.19 26.91
CA ALA A 589 -12.44 11.57 27.89
C ALA A 589 -11.90 10.19 27.44
N LEU A 590 -12.60 9.51 26.53
CA LEU A 590 -12.16 8.22 25.97
C LEU A 590 -11.13 8.38 24.85
N VAL A 591 -11.04 9.56 24.23
CA VAL A 591 -10.12 9.86 23.12
C VAL A 591 -9.30 11.12 23.43
N PRO A 592 -8.28 11.01 24.31
CA PRO A 592 -7.52 12.18 24.79
C PRO A 592 -6.77 12.91 23.66
N GLU A 593 -6.40 12.22 22.60
CA GLU A 593 -5.72 12.80 21.43
C GLU A 593 -6.58 13.88 20.74
N ILE A 594 -7.90 13.67 20.66
CA ILE A 594 -8.83 14.66 20.09
C ILE A 594 -9.01 15.83 21.04
N ALA A 595 -9.09 15.58 22.35
CA ALA A 595 -9.18 16.65 23.33
C ALA A 595 -7.96 17.59 23.28
N GLU A 596 -6.76 17.04 23.12
CA GLU A 596 -5.51 17.82 22.93
C GLU A 596 -5.51 18.58 21.60
N THR A 597 -5.98 17.94 20.53
CA THR A 597 -6.13 18.57 19.20
C THR A 597 -7.08 19.77 19.29
N LEU A 598 -8.23 19.64 19.96
CA LEU A 598 -9.18 20.73 20.12
C LEU A 598 -8.69 21.84 21.05
N ALA A 599 -7.91 21.51 22.08
CA ALA A 599 -7.31 22.50 22.97
C ALA A 599 -6.26 23.38 22.27
N SER A 600 -5.58 22.84 21.26
CA SER A 600 -4.58 23.56 20.45
C SER A 600 -5.14 24.16 19.16
N ALA A 601 -6.35 23.76 18.75
CA ALA A 601 -7.02 24.25 17.56
C ALA A 601 -7.41 25.73 17.68
N SER A 602 -7.36 26.42 16.55
CA SER A 602 -7.87 27.78 16.40
C SER A 602 -8.57 27.89 15.05
N ASN A 603 -9.56 28.78 14.93
CA ASN A 603 -10.38 28.94 13.74
C ASN A 603 -11.18 27.67 13.40
N ILE A 604 -11.91 27.16 14.39
CA ILE A 604 -12.77 25.98 14.27
C ILE A 604 -14.19 26.27 14.78
N THR A 605 -15.14 25.50 14.28
CA THR A 605 -16.54 25.51 14.72
C THR A 605 -16.91 24.13 15.22
N ILE A 606 -17.38 24.02 16.46
CA ILE A 606 -17.77 22.74 17.07
C ILE A 606 -19.30 22.67 17.11
N PHE A 607 -19.87 21.66 16.47
CA PHE A 607 -21.28 21.34 16.59
C PHE A 607 -21.45 20.28 17.67
N ALA A 608 -21.78 20.70 18.89
CA ALA A 608 -21.81 19.84 20.08
C ALA A 608 -23.20 19.18 20.26
N PRO A 609 -23.35 17.85 20.10
CA PRO A 609 -24.64 17.21 20.32
C PRO A 609 -25.00 17.20 21.79
N THR A 610 -26.26 17.51 22.10
CA THR A 610 -26.80 17.41 23.46
C THR A 610 -26.94 15.94 23.90
N ASN A 611 -27.14 15.70 25.20
CA ASN A 611 -27.41 14.35 25.72
C ASN A 611 -28.63 13.72 25.01
N ASP A 612 -29.70 14.50 24.82
CA ASP A 612 -30.92 14.07 24.11
C ASP A 612 -30.61 13.71 22.65
N ALA A 613 -29.69 14.44 22.02
CA ALA A 613 -29.21 14.15 20.68
C ALA A 613 -28.57 12.74 20.61
N PHE A 614 -27.66 12.42 21.53
CA PHE A 614 -27.03 11.09 21.59
C PHE A 614 -28.00 9.96 21.94
N ASP A 615 -29.07 10.24 22.69
CA ASP A 615 -30.11 9.28 23.03
C ASP A 615 -31.04 8.96 21.84
N SER A 616 -31.17 9.89 20.90
CA SER A 616 -32.03 9.75 19.71
C SER A 616 -31.42 8.90 18.57
N VAL A 617 -30.12 8.61 18.62
CA VAL A 617 -29.41 7.88 17.56
C VAL A 617 -29.71 6.37 17.65
N PRO A 618 -30.18 5.72 16.55
CA PRO A 618 -30.33 4.27 16.50
C PRO A 618 -29.01 3.55 16.81
N ARG A 619 -29.03 2.46 17.57
CA ARG A 619 -27.81 1.76 18.02
C ARG A 619 -27.26 0.75 17.02
N ASP A 620 -27.99 0.52 15.94
CA ASP A 620 -27.68 -0.40 14.83
C ASP A 620 -26.98 0.30 13.65
N ILE A 621 -26.74 1.61 13.73
CA ILE A 621 -25.96 2.38 12.76
C ILE A 621 -24.58 2.75 13.33
N PRO A 622 -23.57 3.06 12.49
CA PRO A 622 -22.19 3.28 12.94
C PRO A 622 -22.02 4.35 14.02
N GLU A 623 -22.79 5.44 13.97
CA GLU A 623 -22.79 6.50 14.98
C GLU A 623 -23.31 5.98 16.33
N GLY A 624 -24.39 5.20 16.30
CA GLY A 624 -24.97 4.58 17.48
C GLY A 624 -24.08 3.54 18.13
N GLU A 625 -23.44 2.72 17.30
CA GLU A 625 -22.43 1.74 17.71
C GLU A 625 -21.22 2.44 18.36
N ALA A 626 -20.74 3.55 17.79
CA ALA A 626 -19.64 4.32 18.37
C ALA A 626 -19.98 4.85 19.77
N ILE A 627 -21.24 5.24 20.01
CA ILE A 627 -21.72 5.71 21.31
C ILE A 627 -21.90 4.54 22.30
N GLU A 628 -22.46 3.40 21.87
CA GLU A 628 -22.74 2.26 22.75
C GLU A 628 -21.48 1.45 23.11
N TYR A 629 -20.60 1.24 22.12
CA TYR A 629 -19.38 0.44 22.27
C TYR A 629 -18.17 1.33 22.58
N ALA A 630 -18.16 1.87 23.80
CA ALA A 630 -17.13 2.76 24.38
C ALA A 630 -15.67 2.24 24.39
N ASN A 631 -15.37 1.11 23.72
CA ASN A 631 -14.03 0.55 23.56
C ASN A 631 -13.46 0.77 22.14
N ASP A 632 -14.26 1.22 21.16
CA ASP A 632 -13.77 1.55 19.82
C ASP A 632 -13.38 3.03 19.75
N SER A 633 -12.16 3.34 20.19
CA SER A 633 -11.63 4.71 20.19
C SER A 633 -11.53 5.30 18.78
N ILE A 634 -11.44 4.47 17.74
CA ILE A 634 -11.40 4.94 16.35
C ILE A 634 -12.79 5.42 15.93
N ALA A 635 -13.84 4.63 16.19
CA ALA A 635 -15.21 5.02 15.87
C ALA A 635 -15.67 6.26 16.66
N ILE A 636 -15.32 6.32 17.96
CA ILE A 636 -15.59 7.51 18.79
C ILE A 636 -14.80 8.70 18.26
N GLY A 637 -13.54 8.48 17.90
CA GLY A 637 -12.70 9.55 17.36
C GLY A 637 -13.20 10.09 16.03
N ALA A 638 -13.69 9.22 15.17
CA ALA A 638 -14.36 9.56 13.92
C ALA A 638 -15.60 10.42 14.19
N LEU A 639 -16.45 9.96 15.13
CA LEU A 639 -17.68 10.65 15.50
C LEU A 639 -17.35 12.07 15.97
N LEU A 640 -16.43 12.21 16.92
CA LEU A 640 -16.05 13.52 17.45
C LEU A 640 -15.42 14.43 16.39
N SER A 641 -14.58 13.88 15.50
CA SER A 641 -13.92 14.65 14.45
C SER A 641 -14.90 15.15 13.38
N ASN A 642 -15.98 14.41 13.12
CA ASN A 642 -17.03 14.85 12.20
C ASN A 642 -17.77 16.10 12.71
N HIS A 643 -17.82 16.30 14.03
CA HIS A 643 -18.51 17.42 14.67
C HIS A 643 -17.66 18.70 14.75
N VAL A 644 -16.43 18.68 14.23
CA VAL A 644 -15.50 19.81 14.32
C VAL A 644 -15.17 20.29 12.92
N PHE A 645 -15.67 21.46 12.58
CA PHE A 645 -15.56 22.03 11.24
C PHE A 645 -14.34 22.94 11.14
N GLN A 646 -13.66 22.87 10.00
CA GLN A 646 -12.52 23.71 9.67
C GLN A 646 -13.01 25.11 9.28
N GLY A 647 -12.74 26.12 10.12
CA GLY A 647 -13.17 27.50 9.93
C GLY A 647 -14.09 28.02 11.03
N TYR A 648 -14.24 29.34 11.10
CA TYR A 648 -15.08 30.04 12.06
C TYR A 648 -16.43 30.44 11.44
N TYR A 649 -17.48 29.69 11.78
CA TYR A 649 -18.84 29.84 11.22
C TYR A 649 -19.84 30.21 12.32
N PRO A 650 -20.04 31.51 12.61
CA PRO A 650 -21.13 31.94 13.48
C PRO A 650 -22.49 31.71 12.83
N ALA A 651 -23.58 31.72 13.59
CA ALA A 651 -24.94 31.50 13.08
C ALA A 651 -25.32 32.44 11.93
N LYS A 652 -24.76 33.64 11.92
CA LYS A 652 -24.93 34.63 10.82
C LYS A 652 -24.28 34.21 9.50
N ALA A 653 -23.35 33.27 9.51
CA ALA A 653 -22.71 32.74 8.30
C ALA A 653 -23.63 31.77 7.54
N ALA A 654 -24.59 31.15 8.22
CA ALA A 654 -25.61 30.35 7.57
C ALA A 654 -26.53 31.23 6.71
N THR A 655 -26.72 30.82 5.47
CA THR A 655 -27.63 31.47 4.51
C THR A 655 -28.64 30.44 4.00
N ASN A 656 -29.61 30.89 3.21
CA ASN A 656 -30.59 29.98 2.59
C ASN A 656 -29.98 29.12 1.47
N VAL A 657 -28.70 29.34 1.15
CA VAL A 657 -27.88 28.48 0.27
C VAL A 657 -26.91 27.71 1.17
N PRO A 658 -26.82 26.37 1.06
CA PRO A 658 -25.94 25.57 1.90
C PRO A 658 -24.49 25.90 1.61
N LEU A 659 -23.72 26.10 2.68
CA LEU A 659 -22.26 26.20 2.64
C LEU A 659 -21.67 24.84 3.04
N PHE A 660 -21.12 24.10 2.09
CA PHE A 660 -20.44 22.84 2.38
C PHE A 660 -18.99 23.09 2.80
N VAL A 661 -18.61 22.54 3.95
CA VAL A 661 -17.28 22.72 4.55
C VAL A 661 -16.77 21.40 5.11
N GLN A 662 -15.45 21.28 5.22
CA GLN A 662 -14.83 20.06 5.72
C GLN A 662 -14.75 20.04 7.25
N SER A 663 -15.02 18.87 7.82
CA SER A 663 -14.75 18.58 9.23
C SER A 663 -13.31 18.10 9.43
N LEU A 664 -12.96 17.74 10.67
CA LEU A 664 -11.68 17.09 10.98
C LEU A 664 -11.72 15.57 10.74
N LEU A 665 -12.86 15.00 10.33
CA LEU A 665 -12.97 13.59 10.00
C LEU A 665 -12.26 13.31 8.67
N ASP A 666 -11.02 12.83 8.73
CA ASP A 666 -10.25 12.43 7.55
C ASP A 666 -10.26 10.91 7.31
N GLY A 667 -9.60 10.47 6.24
CA GLY A 667 -9.49 9.05 5.87
C GLY A 667 -8.66 8.18 6.81
N SER A 668 -8.08 8.72 7.89
CA SER A 668 -7.31 7.93 8.86
C SER A 668 -8.19 7.13 9.82
N PHE A 669 -9.46 7.54 9.97
CA PHE A 669 -10.42 6.85 10.82
C PHE A 669 -10.99 5.62 10.10
N VAL A 670 -10.30 4.49 10.26
CA VAL A 670 -10.66 3.20 9.65
C VAL A 670 -10.64 2.09 10.70
N ASN A 671 -11.70 1.28 10.74
CA ASN A 671 -11.72 0.06 11.54
C ASN A 671 -11.85 -1.20 10.66
N ALA A 672 -11.90 -2.37 11.28
CA ALA A 672 -11.98 -3.65 10.57
C ALA A 672 -13.27 -3.84 9.74
N ARG A 673 -14.26 -2.94 9.86
CA ARG A 673 -15.55 -2.99 9.13
C ARG A 673 -15.58 -2.01 7.95
N GLN A 674 -15.17 -0.76 8.15
CA GLN A 674 -15.21 0.29 7.11
C GLN A 674 -14.36 1.52 7.47
N PRO A 675 -13.93 2.33 6.47
CA PRO A 675 -13.58 3.73 6.71
C PRO A 675 -14.82 4.51 7.16
N PHE A 676 -14.65 5.49 8.06
CA PHE A 676 -15.73 6.39 8.50
C PHE A 676 -15.87 7.64 7.63
N GLY A 677 -14.82 7.97 6.86
CA GLY A 677 -14.79 9.02 5.86
C GLY A 677 -13.63 8.75 4.91
N ASN A 678 -13.71 9.22 3.67
CA ASN A 678 -12.69 9.02 2.65
C ASN A 678 -12.61 10.22 1.72
N PHE A 679 -12.90 11.43 2.21
CA PHE A 679 -12.62 12.67 1.49
C PHE A 679 -11.22 13.19 1.83
N THR A 680 -10.51 13.69 0.82
CA THR A 680 -9.25 14.40 1.01
C THR A 680 -9.49 15.72 1.74
N GLY A 681 -8.86 15.88 2.91
CA GLY A 681 -8.95 17.12 3.71
C GLY A 681 -10.07 17.14 4.74
N GLY A 682 -10.99 16.16 4.71
CA GLY A 682 -12.03 15.96 5.71
C GLY A 682 -13.43 15.79 5.13
N GLN A 683 -14.32 15.15 5.90
CA GLN A 683 -15.71 14.90 5.53
C GLN A 683 -16.46 16.22 5.31
N TYR A 684 -17.16 16.32 4.18
CA TYR A 684 -18.01 17.48 3.91
C TYR A 684 -19.30 17.45 4.73
N ASN A 685 -19.69 18.60 5.25
CA ASN A 685 -20.99 18.82 5.88
C ASN A 685 -21.49 20.23 5.50
N GLY A 686 -22.80 20.35 5.26
CA GLY A 686 -23.45 21.60 4.86
C GLY A 686 -23.93 22.43 6.06
N ILE A 687 -23.82 23.75 5.98
CA ILE A 687 -24.47 24.68 6.92
C ILE A 687 -25.48 25.50 6.12
N VAL A 688 -26.74 25.46 6.52
CA VAL A 688 -27.83 26.19 5.86
C VAL A 688 -28.77 26.83 6.89
N ARG A 689 -29.54 27.83 6.44
CA ARG A 689 -30.63 28.41 7.21
C ARG A 689 -31.96 27.87 6.69
N ASP A 690 -32.76 27.29 7.59
CA ASP A 690 -34.15 26.90 7.34
C ASP A 690 -35.07 27.80 8.19
N GLY A 691 -35.73 28.76 7.53
CA GLY A 691 -36.46 29.80 8.25
C GLY A 691 -35.56 30.65 9.15
N ASP A 692 -35.81 30.63 10.45
CA ASP A 692 -35.00 31.31 11.47
C ASP A 692 -33.91 30.41 12.08
N ASP A 693 -33.95 29.10 11.79
CA ASP A 693 -33.08 28.10 12.40
C ASP A 693 -31.81 27.86 11.56
N VAL A 694 -30.69 27.58 12.24
CA VAL A 694 -29.45 27.12 11.60
C VAL A 694 -29.44 25.60 11.61
N VAL A 695 -29.19 25.01 10.45
CA VAL A 695 -29.26 23.56 10.23
C VAL A 695 -27.94 23.08 9.64
N VAL A 696 -27.44 21.97 10.18
CA VAL A 696 -26.30 21.24 9.61
C VAL A 696 -26.83 20.05 8.81
N ILE A 697 -26.33 19.91 7.59
CA ILE A 697 -26.61 18.79 6.69
C ILE A 697 -25.38 17.87 6.73
N SER A 698 -25.55 16.65 7.20
CA SER A 698 -24.50 15.62 7.27
C SER A 698 -24.85 14.42 6.39
N GLY A 699 -24.13 13.31 6.52
CA GLY A 699 -24.26 12.14 5.65
C GLY A 699 -25.69 11.67 5.41
N GLU A 700 -25.97 11.26 4.16
CA GLU A 700 -27.32 10.92 3.65
C GLU A 700 -28.37 12.01 3.96
N GLU A 701 -27.95 13.28 3.89
CA GLU A 701 -28.77 14.46 4.18
C GLU A 701 -29.38 14.48 5.59
N THR A 702 -28.69 13.87 6.55
CA THR A 702 -29.10 13.94 7.95
C THR A 702 -29.05 15.37 8.45
N LEU A 703 -30.22 15.90 8.83
CA LEU A 703 -30.35 17.22 9.42
C LEU A 703 -30.12 17.22 10.93
N SER A 704 -29.37 18.21 11.39
CA SER A 704 -29.17 18.55 12.79
C SER A 704 -29.43 20.04 13.01
N TYR A 705 -30.43 20.37 13.80
CA TYR A 705 -30.81 21.76 14.11
C TYR A 705 -29.97 22.29 15.26
N VAL A 706 -29.50 23.54 15.12
CA VAL A 706 -28.78 24.24 16.17
C VAL A 706 -29.78 24.72 17.24
N THR A 707 -29.70 24.14 18.43
CA THR A 707 -30.57 24.48 19.58
C THR A 707 -30.06 25.67 20.37
N GLU A 708 -28.74 25.88 20.38
CA GLU A 708 -28.09 27.03 21.02
C GLU A 708 -26.87 27.41 20.19
N ALA A 709 -26.82 28.64 19.70
CA ALA A 709 -25.78 29.08 18.77
C ALA A 709 -24.79 30.07 19.40
N ASP A 710 -23.64 30.21 18.74
CA ASP A 710 -22.65 31.26 18.99
C ASP A 710 -22.02 31.26 20.41
N ILE A 711 -21.85 30.09 21.02
CA ILE A 711 -21.13 29.94 22.30
C ILE A 711 -19.64 30.11 22.03
N LYS A 712 -19.06 31.23 22.50
CA LYS A 712 -17.66 31.58 22.19
C LYS A 712 -16.70 31.00 23.22
N LEU A 713 -15.63 30.36 22.73
CA LEU A 713 -14.48 29.97 23.51
C LEU A 713 -13.23 30.70 22.99
N GLY A 714 -12.83 31.76 23.69
CA GLY A 714 -11.80 32.68 23.18
C GLY A 714 -12.27 33.45 21.94
N GLU A 715 -11.33 33.85 21.08
CA GLU A 715 -11.62 34.65 19.88
C GLU A 715 -11.76 33.82 18.60
N THR A 716 -11.37 32.55 18.62
CA THR A 716 -11.15 31.74 17.41
C THR A 716 -11.93 30.42 17.39
N VAL A 717 -12.64 30.07 18.47
CA VAL A 717 -13.47 28.87 18.56
C VAL A 717 -14.91 29.26 18.86
N ILE A 718 -15.84 28.66 18.12
CA ILE A 718 -17.28 28.85 18.31
C ILE A 718 -17.96 27.49 18.42
N ILE A 719 -18.91 27.37 19.34
CA ILE A 719 -19.63 26.15 19.63
C ILE A 719 -21.12 26.40 19.39
N HIS A 720 -21.76 25.48 18.67
CA HIS A 720 -23.21 25.42 18.46
C HIS A 720 -23.71 24.11 19.02
N LYS A 721 -24.70 24.12 19.90
CA LYS A 721 -25.35 22.89 20.37
C LYS A 721 -26.33 22.40 19.31
N ILE A 722 -26.36 21.10 19.08
CA ILE A 722 -27.24 20.46 18.08
C ILE A 722 -28.14 19.39 18.70
N ASP A 723 -29.30 19.18 18.08
CA ASP A 723 -30.33 18.22 18.51
C ASP A 723 -30.13 16.79 18.00
N LYS A 724 -29.20 16.57 17.06
CA LYS A 724 -28.87 15.26 16.50
C LYS A 724 -27.38 15.16 16.14
N PRO A 725 -26.67 14.06 16.45
CA PRO A 725 -25.29 13.87 15.99
C PRO A 725 -25.18 13.82 14.46
N LEU A 726 -24.07 14.32 13.93
CA LEU A 726 -23.78 14.34 12.50
C LEU A 726 -23.45 12.95 11.98
N SER A 727 -24.05 12.57 10.86
CA SER A 727 -23.86 11.25 10.24
C SER A 727 -22.60 11.20 9.35
N PHE A 728 -21.96 10.04 9.30
CA PHE A 728 -20.80 9.74 8.47
C PHE A 728 -21.12 9.60 6.97
N GLY A 729 -22.37 9.28 6.64
CA GLY A 729 -22.81 8.95 5.29
C GLY A 729 -22.63 7.46 4.98
N ALA A 730 -23.51 6.93 4.15
CA ALA A 730 -23.49 5.52 3.78
C ALA A 730 -22.60 5.25 2.56
N PRO A 731 -22.18 3.98 2.36
CA PRO A 731 -21.72 3.52 1.06
C PRO A 731 -22.81 3.70 -0.02
N LEU A 732 -22.39 3.93 -1.26
CA LEU A 732 -23.30 4.22 -2.39
C LEU A 732 -24.39 3.14 -2.57
N GLN A 733 -24.03 1.87 -2.43
CA GLN A 733 -24.97 0.76 -2.59
C GLN A 733 -26.04 0.74 -1.49
N LEU A 734 -25.69 1.16 -0.27
CA LEU A 734 -26.63 1.24 0.84
C LEU A 734 -27.55 2.46 0.67
N PHE A 735 -26.99 3.61 0.31
CA PHE A 735 -27.75 4.81 -0.05
C PHE A 735 -28.78 4.52 -1.16
N THR A 736 -28.33 4.02 -2.31
CA THR A 736 -29.22 3.72 -3.45
C THR A 736 -30.29 2.71 -3.11
N ARG A 737 -30.02 1.78 -2.19
CA ARG A 737 -31.03 0.86 -1.66
C ARG A 737 -32.08 1.60 -0.81
N ARG A 738 -31.64 2.41 0.15
CA ARG A 738 -32.52 3.14 1.09
C ARG A 738 -33.42 4.14 0.35
N ASP A 739 -32.90 4.76 -0.70
CA ASP A 739 -33.64 5.71 -1.55
C ASP A 739 -34.41 5.07 -2.70
N ASN A 740 -34.49 3.73 -2.74
CA ASN A 740 -35.25 2.98 -3.74
C ASN A 740 -34.76 3.25 -5.20
N LEU A 741 -33.46 3.48 -5.37
CA LEU A 741 -32.71 3.60 -6.62
C LEU A 741 -32.12 2.23 -7.03
N LEU A 742 -32.96 1.20 -6.99
CA LEU A 742 -32.57 -0.21 -7.06
C LEU A 742 -32.00 -0.60 -8.43
N LYS A 743 -32.42 0.05 -9.52
CA LYS A 743 -32.00 -0.31 -10.88
C LYS A 743 -30.57 0.13 -11.18
N PHE A 744 -30.16 1.30 -10.71
CA PHE A 744 -28.77 1.76 -10.83
C PHE A 744 -27.84 0.82 -10.06
N ASN A 745 -28.22 0.46 -8.83
CA ASN A 745 -27.45 -0.49 -8.03
C ASN A 745 -27.39 -1.88 -8.69
N ALA A 746 -28.50 -2.37 -9.25
CA ALA A 746 -28.51 -3.62 -10.03
C ALA A 746 -27.59 -3.56 -11.27
N ALA A 747 -27.52 -2.40 -11.96
CA ALA A 747 -26.64 -2.19 -13.10
C ALA A 747 -25.16 -2.18 -12.70
N LEU A 748 -24.77 -1.49 -11.61
CA LEU A 748 -23.40 -1.52 -11.08
C LEU A 748 -22.93 -2.94 -10.76
N ASN A 749 -23.80 -3.74 -10.14
CA ASN A 749 -23.51 -5.13 -9.80
C ASN A 749 -23.41 -6.01 -11.06
N ALA A 750 -24.35 -5.86 -12.01
CA ALA A 750 -24.35 -6.63 -13.25
C ALA A 750 -23.14 -6.34 -14.14
N ALA A 751 -22.69 -5.08 -14.16
CA ALA A 751 -21.52 -4.63 -14.91
C ALA A 751 -20.21 -5.14 -14.31
N ASP A 752 -20.19 -5.72 -13.11
CA ASP A 752 -18.99 -5.97 -12.33
C ASP A 752 -18.03 -4.77 -12.39
N PHE A 753 -18.55 -3.62 -11.95
CA PHE A 753 -17.84 -2.34 -12.05
C PHE A 753 -16.51 -2.41 -11.27
N PRO A 754 -15.38 -1.91 -11.83
CA PRO A 754 -14.04 -2.13 -11.29
C PRO A 754 -13.71 -1.29 -10.05
N TYR A 755 -14.59 -0.36 -9.70
CA TYR A 755 -14.42 0.54 -8.56
C TYR A 755 -15.25 0.08 -7.36
N ASN A 756 -14.67 0.22 -6.18
CA ASN A 756 -15.35 0.02 -4.91
C ASN A 756 -15.85 1.38 -4.39
N PHE A 757 -17.17 1.48 -4.20
CA PHE A 757 -17.84 2.66 -3.63
C PHE A 757 -18.06 2.51 -2.12
N GLY A 758 -17.11 1.89 -1.42
CA GLY A 758 -17.10 1.77 0.03
C GLY A 758 -17.63 0.50 0.66
N ASN A 759 -17.88 -0.54 -0.13
CA ASN A 759 -18.28 -1.83 0.43
C ASN A 759 -17.04 -2.69 0.68
N LEU A 760 -16.67 -2.98 1.93
CA LEU A 760 -15.47 -3.75 2.28
C LEU A 760 -15.68 -5.28 2.37
N ASP A 761 -16.73 -5.83 1.78
CA ASP A 761 -16.96 -7.28 1.78
C ASP A 761 -15.74 -8.03 1.18
N GLU A 762 -15.43 -9.25 1.66
CA GLU A 762 -14.23 -10.03 1.28
C GLU A 762 -14.08 -10.21 -0.25
N ASP A 763 -15.19 -10.21 -0.99
CA ASP A 763 -15.24 -10.31 -2.47
C ASP A 763 -14.86 -9.00 -3.21
N SER A 764 -14.67 -7.89 -2.49
CA SER A 764 -14.34 -6.56 -3.05
C SER A 764 -12.84 -6.23 -3.08
N SER A 765 -11.98 -7.14 -2.60
CA SER A 765 -10.53 -6.94 -2.46
C SER A 765 -9.76 -6.76 -3.79
N GLU A 766 -10.39 -7.06 -4.93
CA GLU A 766 -9.83 -6.85 -6.27
C GLU A 766 -10.26 -5.51 -6.91
N LYS A 767 -11.18 -4.75 -6.29
CA LYS A 767 -11.72 -3.49 -6.83
C LYS A 767 -10.96 -2.26 -6.30
N LEU A 768 -10.76 -1.27 -7.17
CA LEU A 768 -10.06 -0.03 -6.82
C LEU A 768 -10.93 0.85 -5.93
N ASN A 769 -10.47 1.18 -4.72
CA ASN A 769 -11.14 2.14 -3.85
C ASN A 769 -10.92 3.56 -4.38
N ILE A 770 -11.98 4.35 -4.49
CA ILE A 770 -11.95 5.73 -4.99
C ILE A 770 -12.54 6.71 -3.98
N SER A 771 -12.03 7.94 -4.01
CA SER A 771 -12.41 9.06 -3.16
C SER A 771 -12.60 10.34 -3.99
N ASP A 772 -13.22 11.35 -3.40
CA ASP A 772 -13.27 12.71 -3.94
C ASP A 772 -13.90 12.83 -5.34
N PHE A 773 -14.95 12.04 -5.59
CA PHE A 773 -15.68 12.07 -6.85
C PHE A 773 -17.14 12.49 -6.66
N THR A 774 -17.77 12.85 -7.77
CA THR A 774 -19.20 13.13 -7.86
C THR A 774 -19.86 12.11 -8.76
N ILE A 775 -20.96 11.52 -8.31
CA ILE A 775 -21.71 10.52 -9.08
C ILE A 775 -23.14 10.99 -9.35
N PHE A 776 -23.53 10.94 -10.62
CA PHE A 776 -24.89 11.24 -11.04
C PHE A 776 -25.69 9.94 -11.09
N VAL A 777 -26.66 9.78 -10.19
CA VAL A 777 -27.42 8.54 -10.01
C VAL A 777 -28.77 8.65 -10.70
N PRO A 778 -29.03 7.97 -11.83
CA PRO A 778 -30.35 8.01 -12.44
C PRO A 778 -31.39 7.32 -11.57
N ASN A 779 -32.56 7.94 -11.45
CA ASN A 779 -33.67 7.34 -10.75
C ASN A 779 -34.21 6.09 -11.46
N ASP A 780 -35.02 5.32 -10.75
CA ASP A 780 -35.55 4.06 -11.22
C ASP A 780 -36.45 4.19 -12.46
N ALA A 781 -37.11 5.34 -12.66
CA ALA A 781 -37.94 5.63 -13.82
C ALA A 781 -37.08 5.90 -15.08
N ALA A 782 -35.93 6.58 -14.91
CA ALA A 782 -34.98 6.83 -15.97
C ALA A 782 -34.41 5.51 -16.54
N PHE A 783 -34.04 4.57 -15.65
CA PHE A 783 -33.59 3.23 -16.05
C PHE A 783 -34.67 2.40 -16.72
N GLU A 784 -35.93 2.51 -16.26
CA GLU A 784 -37.07 1.86 -16.92
C GLU A 784 -37.25 2.36 -18.34
N ALA A 785 -37.17 3.67 -18.57
CA ALA A 785 -37.38 4.28 -19.88
C ALA A 785 -36.40 3.77 -20.94
N ILE A 786 -35.18 3.41 -20.54
CA ILE A 786 -34.14 2.89 -21.44
C ILE A 786 -34.04 1.35 -21.49
N GLY A 787 -35.01 0.64 -20.90
CA GLY A 787 -34.94 -0.80 -20.70
C GLY A 787 -34.63 -1.62 -21.96
N SER A 788 -35.17 -1.24 -23.13
CA SER A 788 -34.90 -1.95 -24.38
C SER A 788 -33.46 -1.83 -24.87
N VAL A 789 -32.74 -0.78 -24.47
CA VAL A 789 -31.31 -0.62 -24.76
C VAL A 789 -30.50 -1.54 -23.85
N LEU A 790 -30.89 -1.63 -22.57
CA LEU A 790 -30.21 -2.47 -21.58
C LEU A 790 -30.37 -3.97 -21.84
N GLU A 791 -31.48 -4.41 -22.46
CA GLU A 791 -31.65 -5.81 -22.89
C GLU A 791 -30.65 -6.24 -23.97
N GLY A 792 -30.19 -5.30 -24.81
CA GLY A 792 -29.29 -5.56 -25.93
C GLY A 792 -27.83 -5.17 -25.70
N ALA A 793 -27.52 -4.50 -24.59
CA ALA A 793 -26.17 -3.99 -24.30
C ALA A 793 -25.24 -5.11 -23.77
N ASP A 794 -23.98 -5.10 -24.22
CA ASP A 794 -22.93 -5.89 -23.58
C ASP A 794 -22.42 -5.22 -22.29
N LEU A 795 -21.64 -5.98 -21.51
CA LEU A 795 -21.11 -5.53 -20.22
C LEU A 795 -20.11 -4.37 -20.35
N GLU A 796 -19.38 -4.29 -21.47
CA GLU A 796 -18.38 -3.24 -21.69
C GLU A 796 -19.07 -1.90 -21.96
N THR A 797 -20.08 -1.90 -22.81
CA THR A 797 -20.96 -0.75 -23.06
C THR A 797 -21.64 -0.28 -21.77
N LEU A 798 -22.12 -1.23 -20.94
CA LEU A 798 -22.73 -0.88 -19.66
C LEU A 798 -21.72 -0.20 -18.71
N ARG A 799 -20.47 -0.70 -18.65
CA ARG A 799 -19.39 -0.07 -17.87
C ARG A 799 -19.06 1.33 -18.38
N GLU A 800 -18.98 1.54 -19.70
CA GLU A 800 -18.74 2.86 -20.28
C GLU A 800 -19.84 3.86 -19.91
N VAL A 801 -21.11 3.46 -20.03
CA VAL A 801 -22.25 4.30 -19.63
C VAL A 801 -22.18 4.63 -18.14
N LEU A 802 -21.89 3.66 -17.27
CA LEU A 802 -21.78 3.90 -15.83
C LEU A 802 -20.59 4.81 -15.48
N SER A 803 -19.44 4.65 -16.13
CA SER A 803 -18.29 5.54 -15.96
C SER A 803 -18.56 6.97 -16.44
N TYR A 804 -19.44 7.15 -17.44
CA TYR A 804 -19.86 8.46 -17.92
C TYR A 804 -20.72 9.24 -16.89
N HIS A 805 -21.25 8.57 -15.86
CA HIS A 805 -22.00 9.20 -14.77
C HIS A 805 -21.12 9.69 -13.61
N ILE A 806 -19.79 9.59 -13.72
CA ILE A 806 -18.86 9.92 -12.64
C ILE A 806 -17.93 11.05 -13.08
N VAL A 807 -17.70 12.03 -12.21
CA VAL A 807 -16.69 13.09 -12.37
C VAL A 807 -15.67 12.96 -11.25
N ASP A 808 -14.39 13.02 -11.59
CA ASP A 808 -13.24 12.91 -10.67
C ASP A 808 -12.97 14.25 -9.95
N ASP A 809 -14.01 14.80 -9.32
CA ASP A 809 -13.97 15.98 -8.47
C ASP A 809 -15.21 16.02 -7.55
N VAL A 810 -15.14 16.73 -6.43
CA VAL A 810 -16.27 16.95 -5.52
C VAL A 810 -17.00 18.22 -5.92
N VAL A 811 -18.20 18.07 -6.48
CA VAL A 811 -18.98 19.17 -7.03
C VAL A 811 -20.35 19.22 -6.35
N PHE A 812 -20.59 20.25 -5.55
CA PHE A 812 -21.92 20.53 -5.02
C PHE A 812 -22.75 21.31 -6.05
N SER A 813 -24.08 21.23 -5.92
CA SER A 813 -25.01 22.00 -6.78
C SER A 813 -24.78 23.51 -6.72
N THR A 814 -24.24 24.01 -5.61
CA THR A 814 -23.87 25.42 -5.42
C THR A 814 -22.65 25.83 -6.24
N ASP A 815 -21.82 24.87 -6.62
CA ASP A 815 -20.60 25.07 -7.42
C ASP A 815 -20.88 24.89 -8.93
N LEU A 816 -22.08 24.42 -9.29
CA LEU A 816 -22.46 24.21 -10.68
C LEU A 816 -22.58 25.55 -11.42
N ALA A 817 -21.76 25.68 -12.45
CA ALA A 817 -21.82 26.76 -13.42
C ALA A 817 -22.18 26.20 -14.81
N ASN A 818 -22.47 27.10 -15.75
CA ASN A 818 -22.69 26.77 -17.16
C ASN A 818 -21.38 26.37 -17.86
N VAL A 819 -20.77 25.26 -17.43
CA VAL A 819 -19.46 24.75 -17.85
C VAL A 819 -19.55 23.29 -18.34
N THR A 820 -18.45 22.76 -18.87
CA THR A 820 -18.27 21.34 -19.17
C THR A 820 -17.17 20.76 -18.29
N ALA A 821 -17.29 19.49 -17.89
CA ALA A 821 -16.23 18.77 -17.18
C ALA A 821 -16.07 17.35 -17.74
N PRO A 822 -14.84 16.80 -17.73
CA PRO A 822 -14.62 15.43 -18.17
C PRO A 822 -15.22 14.43 -17.17
N SER A 823 -15.92 13.43 -17.69
CA SER A 823 -16.32 12.24 -16.91
C SER A 823 -15.15 11.27 -16.75
N LEU A 824 -15.31 10.27 -15.88
CA LEU A 824 -14.34 9.19 -15.68
C LEU A 824 -14.17 8.31 -16.95
N GLN A 825 -15.20 8.25 -17.81
CA GLN A 825 -15.10 7.59 -19.12
C GLN A 825 -14.26 8.41 -20.13
N GLY A 826 -14.06 9.71 -19.88
CA GLY A 826 -13.27 10.63 -20.70
C GLY A 826 -14.09 11.58 -21.56
N GLY A 827 -15.38 11.30 -21.79
CA GLY A 827 -16.29 12.22 -22.48
C GLY A 827 -16.73 13.40 -21.60
N ASP A 828 -17.03 14.55 -22.22
CA ASP A 828 -17.45 15.76 -21.50
C ASP A 828 -18.93 15.70 -21.07
N LEU A 829 -19.20 16.06 -19.82
CA LEU A 829 -20.51 16.36 -19.27
C LEU A 829 -20.76 17.86 -19.30
N THR A 830 -21.92 18.27 -19.80
CA THR A 830 -22.31 19.68 -19.91
C THR A 830 -23.26 20.06 -18.78
N PHE A 831 -22.79 20.89 -17.86
CA PHE A 831 -23.62 21.42 -16.78
C PHE A 831 -24.39 22.64 -17.25
N THR A 832 -25.68 22.69 -16.91
CA THR A 832 -26.54 23.83 -17.22
C THR A 832 -27.37 24.21 -16.01
N VAL A 833 -27.32 25.50 -15.67
CA VAL A 833 -28.22 26.17 -14.74
C VAL A 833 -29.20 26.98 -15.58
N ALA A 834 -30.46 26.58 -15.55
CA ALA A 834 -31.53 27.26 -16.26
C ALA A 834 -32.00 28.53 -15.52
N GLU A 835 -32.69 29.43 -16.22
CA GLU A 835 -33.19 30.69 -15.65
C GLU A 835 -34.19 30.49 -14.49
N ASP A 836 -34.84 29.33 -14.42
CA ASP A 836 -35.72 28.95 -13.32
C ASP A 836 -34.96 28.42 -12.09
N GLY A 837 -33.63 28.42 -12.12
CA GLY A 837 -32.74 27.96 -11.07
C GLY A 837 -32.50 26.44 -11.09
N SER A 838 -33.12 25.69 -11.99
CA SER A 838 -32.92 24.24 -12.07
C SER A 838 -31.53 23.88 -12.62
N ALA A 839 -30.91 22.86 -12.04
CA ALA A 839 -29.59 22.36 -12.42
C ALA A 839 -29.70 21.07 -13.25
N TRP A 840 -28.84 20.97 -14.26
CA TRP A 840 -28.89 19.94 -15.29
C TRP A 840 -27.49 19.44 -15.63
N VAL A 841 -27.42 18.17 -15.98
CA VAL A 841 -26.23 17.53 -16.56
C VAL A 841 -26.64 16.90 -17.90
N ASN A 842 -26.05 17.40 -18.99
CA ASN A 842 -26.53 17.22 -20.35
C ASN A 842 -28.04 17.55 -20.44
N GLY A 843 -28.85 16.59 -20.87
CA GLY A 843 -30.31 16.70 -20.94
C GLY A 843 -31.05 16.23 -19.69
N ALA A 844 -30.34 15.73 -18.66
CA ALA A 844 -30.95 15.18 -17.45
C ALA A 844 -31.01 16.23 -16.33
N LYS A 845 -32.17 16.34 -15.67
CA LYS A 845 -32.40 17.25 -14.55
C LYS A 845 -31.86 16.62 -13.27
N ILE A 846 -31.15 17.40 -12.47
CA ILE A 846 -30.81 17.01 -11.10
C ILE A 846 -32.06 17.20 -10.24
N VAL A 847 -32.67 16.07 -9.86
CA VAL A 847 -33.91 16.04 -9.07
C VAL A 847 -33.63 16.00 -7.57
N PHE A 848 -32.46 15.53 -7.18
CA PHE A 848 -32.05 15.46 -5.79
C PHE A 848 -30.54 15.72 -5.64
N PRO A 849 -30.13 16.94 -5.28
CA PRO A 849 -28.73 17.32 -5.25
C PRO A 849 -28.07 17.14 -3.87
N ASN A 850 -26.73 17.00 -3.87
CA ASN A 850 -25.85 17.11 -2.70
C ASN A 850 -25.97 16.01 -1.64
N VAL A 851 -26.24 14.76 -2.05
CA VAL A 851 -26.21 13.65 -1.10
C VAL A 851 -24.76 13.37 -0.73
N VAL A 852 -24.35 13.77 0.47
CA VAL A 852 -23.02 13.47 0.99
C VAL A 852 -22.96 12.02 1.46
N LEU A 853 -22.08 11.24 0.84
CA LEU A 853 -21.73 9.88 1.24
C LEU A 853 -20.36 9.89 1.94
N PHE A 854 -19.83 8.74 2.35
CA PHE A 854 -18.56 8.72 3.08
C PHE A 854 -17.32 9.03 2.19
N ASN A 855 -17.40 8.84 0.85
CA ASN A 855 -16.29 9.04 -0.09
C ASN A 855 -16.61 9.89 -1.32
N CYS A 856 -17.87 10.31 -1.48
CA CYS A 856 -18.33 11.04 -2.66
C CYS A 856 -19.58 11.86 -2.40
N VAL A 857 -19.92 12.70 -3.38
CA VAL A 857 -21.22 13.39 -3.45
C VAL A 857 -22.06 12.75 -4.55
N ALA A 858 -23.30 12.40 -4.23
CA ALA A 858 -24.26 11.88 -5.21
C ALA A 858 -25.33 12.94 -5.54
N HIS A 859 -25.65 13.05 -6.84
CA HIS A 859 -26.78 13.83 -7.35
C HIS A 859 -27.73 12.89 -8.08
N VAL A 860 -28.99 12.77 -7.63
CA VAL A 860 -29.97 11.95 -8.35
C VAL A 860 -30.52 12.71 -9.54
N ILE A 861 -30.57 12.05 -10.69
CA ILE A 861 -31.00 12.63 -11.97
C ILE A 861 -32.21 11.90 -12.57
N ASP A 862 -32.97 12.58 -13.43
CA ASP A 862 -34.19 12.06 -14.06
C ASP A 862 -33.97 11.36 -15.42
N GLY A 863 -32.73 11.27 -15.89
CA GLY A 863 -32.35 10.64 -17.16
C GLY A 863 -31.06 9.84 -17.03
N VAL A 864 -30.84 8.87 -17.92
CA VAL A 864 -29.55 8.16 -18.02
C VAL A 864 -28.65 8.91 -18.98
N LEU A 865 -27.41 9.20 -18.59
CA LEU A 865 -26.42 9.88 -19.41
C LEU A 865 -25.86 8.93 -20.47
N ASN A 866 -25.72 9.43 -21.70
CA ASN A 866 -25.24 8.66 -22.84
C ASN A 866 -23.91 9.23 -23.35
N PRO A 867 -22.80 8.47 -23.29
CA PRO A 867 -21.51 8.94 -23.81
C PRO A 867 -21.53 9.17 -25.33
N ALA A 868 -22.41 8.50 -26.08
CA ALA A 868 -22.53 8.67 -27.53
C ALA A 868 -23.14 10.02 -27.95
N ASP A 869 -23.79 10.73 -27.02
CA ASP A 869 -24.39 12.05 -27.26
C ASP A 869 -23.44 13.21 -26.92
N ALA A 870 -22.19 12.93 -26.56
CA ALA A 870 -21.18 13.94 -26.28
C ALA A 870 -20.52 14.48 -27.59
N PRO A 871 -20.31 15.81 -27.73
CA PRO A 871 -20.67 16.87 -26.79
C PRO A 871 -22.15 17.27 -26.91
N PHE A 872 -22.83 17.40 -25.76
CA PHE A 872 -24.22 17.84 -25.67
C PHE A 872 -24.35 19.35 -25.98
N ASP A 873 -25.29 19.72 -26.86
CA ASP A 873 -25.58 21.12 -27.14
C ASP A 873 -26.54 21.70 -26.08
N ARG A 874 -26.04 22.61 -25.25
CA ARG A 874 -26.83 23.33 -24.24
C ARG A 874 -28.07 24.01 -24.83
N ALA A 875 -28.01 24.48 -26.08
CA ALA A 875 -29.15 25.13 -26.74
C ALA A 875 -30.30 24.17 -27.07
N ALA A 876 -30.05 22.85 -27.06
CA ALA A 876 -31.06 21.82 -27.27
C ALA A 876 -31.80 21.44 -25.98
N LEU A 877 -31.41 21.98 -24.82
CA LEU A 877 -32.10 21.73 -23.56
C LEU A 877 -33.48 22.42 -23.58
N GLU A 878 -34.54 21.65 -23.35
CA GLU A 878 -35.91 22.14 -23.19
C GLU A 878 -36.39 21.92 -21.74
N PRO A 879 -36.17 22.87 -20.81
CA PRO A 879 -36.50 22.69 -19.39
C PRO A 879 -37.99 22.45 -19.10
N ALA A 880 -38.88 22.85 -20.02
CA ALA A 880 -40.32 22.67 -19.90
C ALA A 880 -40.83 21.30 -20.42
N GLY A 881 -39.98 20.50 -21.07
CA GLY A 881 -40.33 19.18 -21.61
C GLY A 881 -40.33 18.09 -20.54
N ASP A 882 -41.21 17.09 -20.68
CA ASP A 882 -41.27 15.95 -19.76
C ASP A 882 -40.00 15.09 -19.85
N ALA A 883 -39.62 14.41 -18.76
CA ALA A 883 -38.42 13.56 -18.73
C ALA A 883 -38.46 12.45 -19.79
N SER A 884 -39.66 11.95 -20.10
CA SER A 884 -39.91 10.94 -21.13
C SER A 884 -39.64 11.42 -22.56
N ASP A 885 -39.68 12.73 -22.81
CA ASP A 885 -39.39 13.34 -24.11
C ASP A 885 -37.91 13.72 -24.27
N ARG A 886 -37.13 13.70 -23.18
CA ARG A 886 -35.72 14.12 -23.11
C ARG A 886 -34.72 12.96 -23.00
N LEU A 887 -35.11 11.76 -23.46
CA LEU A 887 -34.28 10.58 -23.34
C LEU A 887 -32.99 10.71 -24.17
N ALA A 888 -31.84 10.51 -23.53
CA ALA A 888 -30.54 10.37 -24.21
C ALA A 888 -30.45 9.12 -25.10
N PHE A 889 -31.45 8.23 -25.04
CA PHE A 889 -31.59 7.10 -25.94
C PHE A 889 -32.94 7.19 -26.67
N PRO A 890 -33.05 7.97 -27.77
CA PRO A 890 -34.34 8.28 -28.41
C PRO A 890 -35.07 7.07 -29.02
N SER A 891 -34.35 5.98 -29.30
CA SER A 891 -34.93 4.71 -29.79
C SER A 891 -35.29 3.73 -28.67
N ALA A 892 -35.08 4.11 -27.41
CA ALA A 892 -35.35 3.25 -26.28
C ALA A 892 -36.83 3.24 -25.90
N SER A 893 -37.24 2.17 -25.25
CA SER A 893 -38.59 1.99 -24.73
C SER A 893 -38.56 1.21 -23.42
N ALA A 894 -39.60 1.41 -22.61
CA ALA A 894 -39.73 0.71 -21.34
C ALA A 894 -40.04 -0.78 -21.54
N VAL A 895 -39.41 -1.61 -20.70
CA VAL A 895 -39.59 -3.07 -20.71
C VAL A 895 -40.36 -3.52 -19.47
N SER A 896 -41.17 -4.57 -19.62
CA SER A 896 -41.97 -5.12 -18.50
C SER A 896 -41.15 -5.87 -17.45
N LYS A 897 -39.91 -6.22 -17.78
CA LYS A 897 -38.99 -6.91 -16.88
C LYS A 897 -37.59 -6.36 -17.09
N PHE A 898 -37.01 -5.76 -16.05
CA PHE A 898 -35.65 -5.23 -16.11
C PHE A 898 -34.63 -6.38 -16.31
N PRO A 899 -33.58 -6.18 -17.14
CA PRO A 899 -32.67 -7.26 -17.52
C PRO A 899 -31.74 -7.72 -16.37
N PHE A 900 -31.61 -6.93 -15.31
CA PHE A 900 -30.77 -7.25 -14.15
C PHE A 900 -31.62 -7.63 -12.94
N SER A 901 -31.17 -8.62 -12.16
CA SER A 901 -31.80 -8.99 -10.89
C SER A 901 -31.38 -8.04 -9.78
N VAL A 902 -32.35 -7.50 -9.03
CA VAL A 902 -32.07 -6.69 -7.84
C VAL A 902 -31.45 -7.58 -6.75
N VAL A 903 -30.32 -7.16 -6.19
CA VAL A 903 -29.66 -7.84 -5.07
C VAL A 903 -30.43 -7.55 -3.77
N SER A 904 -30.72 -8.58 -2.97
CA SER A 904 -31.29 -8.43 -1.64
C SER A 904 -30.17 -8.24 -0.62
N TYR A 905 -30.09 -7.06 -0.01
CA TYR A 905 -29.30 -6.84 1.19
C TYR A 905 -30.18 -7.20 2.40
N ASP A 906 -29.72 -8.05 3.31
CA ASP A 906 -30.49 -8.38 4.51
C ASP A 906 -30.36 -7.28 5.58
N THR A 907 -31.48 -7.00 6.25
CA THR A 907 -31.63 -6.20 7.49
C THR A 907 -30.92 -4.85 7.55
N ASP A 908 -31.54 -3.81 6.97
CA ASP A 908 -31.41 -2.45 7.50
C ASP A 908 -32.74 -1.71 7.30
N GLY A 909 -33.28 -1.18 8.39
CA GLY A 909 -34.63 -0.61 8.48
C GLY A 909 -34.64 0.91 8.65
N ALA A 910 -33.48 1.58 8.55
CA ALA A 910 -33.41 3.03 8.69
C ALA A 910 -34.05 3.73 7.47
N SER A 911 -35.05 4.57 7.75
CA SER A 911 -35.71 5.45 6.76
C SER A 911 -35.44 6.90 7.17
N TYR A 912 -34.84 7.66 6.26
CA TYR A 912 -34.54 9.08 6.46
C TYR A 912 -35.52 9.90 5.61
N THR A 913 -36.23 10.83 6.25
CA THR A 913 -37.15 11.73 5.55
C THR A 913 -36.42 13.01 5.20
N THR A 914 -36.10 13.19 3.92
CA THR A 914 -35.53 14.44 3.43
C THR A 914 -36.58 15.56 3.42
N PRO A 915 -36.29 16.74 4.00
CA PRO A 915 -37.16 17.90 3.91
C PRO A 915 -37.21 18.48 2.49
N GLU A 916 -38.34 19.11 2.18
CA GLU A 916 -38.64 19.67 0.85
C GLU A 916 -37.65 20.78 0.44
N LEU A 917 -37.04 21.47 1.41
CA LEU A 917 -36.05 22.53 1.18
C LEU A 917 -34.80 22.03 0.42
N LEU A 918 -34.36 20.79 0.69
CA LEU A 918 -33.20 20.16 0.02
C LEU A 918 -33.54 19.67 -1.40
N ARG A 919 -34.83 19.57 -1.74
CA ARG A 919 -35.30 19.17 -3.08
C ARG A 919 -35.38 20.34 -4.08
N THR A 920 -35.24 21.58 -3.61
CA THR A 920 -35.50 22.79 -4.43
C THR A 920 -34.36 23.81 -4.45
N LEU A 921 -33.12 23.42 -4.16
CA LEU A 921 -32.03 24.40 -4.15
C LEU A 921 -31.63 24.83 -5.56
N ALA A 922 -32.06 26.05 -5.88
CA ALA A 922 -31.74 26.80 -7.08
C ALA A 922 -30.24 27.11 -7.15
N ALA A 923 -29.64 26.86 -8.30
CA ALA A 923 -28.32 27.42 -8.59
C ALA A 923 -28.42 28.96 -8.64
N VAL A 924 -27.44 29.62 -8.04
CA VAL A 924 -27.42 31.08 -7.84
C VAL A 924 -27.37 31.79 -9.20
N ASP A 925 -28.38 32.61 -9.48
CA ASP A 925 -28.34 33.55 -10.62
C ASP A 925 -27.30 34.65 -10.35
N VAL A 926 -26.23 34.64 -11.15
CA VAL A 926 -25.13 35.61 -11.09
C VAL A 926 -25.60 37.05 -11.39
N SER A 927 -26.84 37.25 -11.85
CA SER A 927 -27.44 38.57 -12.05
C SER A 927 -27.84 39.29 -10.73
N ALA A 928 -28.12 38.55 -9.65
CA ALA A 928 -28.62 39.12 -8.40
C ALA A 928 -27.54 39.86 -7.58
N VAL A 929 -26.26 39.55 -7.78
CA VAL A 929 -25.13 40.23 -7.11
C VAL A 929 -24.86 41.62 -7.72
N ALA A 930 -25.28 41.87 -8.96
CA ALA A 930 -25.08 43.15 -9.64
C ALA A 930 -26.12 44.23 -9.26
N THR A 931 -27.24 43.85 -8.63
CA THR A 931 -28.40 44.74 -8.44
C THR A 931 -28.58 45.27 -7.01
N ALA A 932 -27.68 44.92 -6.08
CA ALA A 932 -27.67 45.47 -4.73
C ALA A 932 -26.94 46.83 -4.60
N THR A 933 -26.35 47.35 -5.69
CA THR A 933 -25.51 48.57 -5.64
C THR A 933 -26.15 49.81 -6.27
N ALA A 934 -27.46 49.82 -6.52
CA ALA A 934 -28.10 50.92 -7.25
C ALA A 934 -29.46 51.40 -6.69
N THR A 935 -29.61 51.56 -5.37
CA THR A 935 -30.60 52.51 -4.82
C THR A 935 -30.38 52.79 -3.32
N ALA A 936 -29.62 53.84 -3.01
CA ALA A 936 -29.76 54.60 -1.77
C ALA A 936 -29.15 55.99 -1.95
N THR A 937 -30.00 56.94 -2.33
CA THR A 937 -29.74 58.37 -2.42
C THR A 937 -29.51 59.00 -1.04
N ALA A 938 -28.42 59.76 -0.94
CA ALA A 938 -28.16 60.98 -0.14
C ALA A 938 -29.03 61.28 1.10
N THR A 939 -28.39 61.37 2.28
CA THR A 939 -28.11 62.66 2.96
C THR A 939 -27.20 62.50 4.19
N ASP A 940 -26.28 63.45 4.29
CA ASP A 940 -25.67 64.07 5.49
C ASP A 940 -24.25 63.66 5.95
N GLU A 941 -23.44 64.70 6.08
CA GLU A 941 -21.98 64.75 6.21
C GLU A 941 -21.55 64.73 7.69
N THR A 942 -20.42 64.07 8.04
CA THR A 942 -19.25 64.72 8.69
C THR A 942 -18.01 63.81 8.89
N SER A 943 -16.90 64.24 8.29
CA SER A 943 -15.46 64.16 8.67
C SER A 943 -14.67 62.82 8.80
N MET A 944 -13.88 62.52 7.74
CA MET A 944 -12.40 62.28 7.64
C MET A 944 -11.67 61.17 8.46
N PRO A 945 -10.49 60.62 8.04
CA PRO A 945 -9.86 60.58 6.70
C PRO A 945 -9.28 59.18 6.24
N SER A 946 -9.18 59.06 4.91
CA SER A 946 -8.29 58.26 4.03
C SER A 946 -7.33 57.16 4.55
N GLY A 947 -7.47 55.95 3.97
CA GLY A 947 -6.44 54.92 3.77
C GLY A 947 -7.00 53.73 2.97
N GLU A 948 -6.40 53.39 1.82
CA GLU A 948 -6.87 52.38 0.86
C GLU A 948 -7.02 50.94 1.43
N PRO A 949 -8.00 50.13 0.94
CA PRO A 949 -8.07 48.71 1.26
C PRO A 949 -7.25 47.86 0.27
N THR A 950 -6.31 47.08 0.80
CA THR A 950 -5.57 46.05 0.07
C THR A 950 -6.46 44.82 -0.14
N THR A 951 -6.55 44.35 -1.38
CA THR A 951 -7.30 43.20 -1.87
C THR A 951 -6.79 41.87 -1.29
N VAL A 952 -7.69 41.02 -0.82
CA VAL A 952 -7.46 39.60 -0.48
C VAL A 952 -7.60 38.76 -1.76
N PRO A 953 -6.65 37.86 -2.12
CA PRO A 953 -6.78 37.02 -3.30
C PRO A 953 -7.67 35.80 -3.02
N THR A 954 -8.73 35.68 -3.80
CA THR A 954 -9.48 34.45 -4.06
C THR A 954 -8.60 33.49 -4.86
N ALA A 955 -8.32 32.31 -4.30
CA ALA A 955 -7.65 31.21 -5.01
C ALA A 955 -8.71 30.14 -5.34
N GLY A 956 -8.88 29.85 -6.64
CA GLY A 956 -9.77 28.79 -7.09
C GLY A 956 -10.33 29.03 -8.49
N ALA A 957 -9.48 29.10 -9.51
CA ALA A 957 -9.85 28.78 -10.89
C ALA A 957 -8.60 28.80 -11.79
N SER A 958 -8.53 27.82 -12.68
CA SER A 958 -7.72 27.76 -13.92
C SER A 958 -6.53 26.80 -13.88
N LYS A 959 -6.78 25.54 -14.26
CA LYS A 959 -5.94 24.79 -15.20
C LYS A 959 -6.82 23.89 -16.10
N LEU A 960 -7.31 24.46 -17.20
CA LEU A 960 -7.63 23.71 -18.42
C LEU A 960 -6.65 24.22 -19.48
N MET A 961 -5.70 23.38 -19.90
CA MET A 961 -4.70 23.71 -20.92
C MET A 961 -5.06 22.98 -22.23
N THR A 962 -5.53 23.73 -23.21
CA THR A 962 -5.52 23.33 -24.63
C THR A 962 -4.21 23.76 -25.29
N GLY A 963 -3.51 22.83 -25.94
CA GLY A 963 -2.27 23.08 -26.67
C GLY A 963 -2.47 23.70 -28.07
N GLY A 964 -1.39 24.25 -28.64
CA GLY A 964 -1.36 24.64 -30.06
C GLY A 964 -0.35 25.70 -30.52
N VAL A 965 0.94 25.34 -30.60
CA VAL A 965 1.99 25.65 -31.61
C VAL A 965 2.14 27.08 -32.24
N VAL A 966 3.43 27.49 -32.36
CA VAL A 966 4.10 28.31 -33.41
C VAL A 966 4.56 29.75 -33.01
N LEU A 967 5.85 29.96 -32.74
CA LEU A 967 6.88 30.58 -33.64
C LEU A 967 8.14 31.06 -32.86
N MET A 968 9.31 30.90 -33.49
CA MET A 968 10.68 31.25 -33.10
C MET A 968 10.93 32.71 -32.64
N ALA A 969 11.92 32.93 -31.76
CA ALA A 969 13.25 33.49 -32.09
C ALA A 969 14.03 34.08 -30.87
N LEU A 970 15.20 33.50 -30.59
CA LEU A 970 16.54 34.13 -30.44
C LEU A 970 16.73 35.44 -29.62
N LEU A 971 17.44 35.37 -28.47
CA LEU A 971 18.81 35.92 -28.21
C LEU A 971 19.08 36.24 -26.72
N VAL A 972 20.07 35.55 -26.16
CA VAL A 972 21.28 36.08 -25.48
C VAL A 972 21.11 37.25 -24.50
N SER A 973 21.35 37.04 -23.20
CA SER A 973 22.65 37.35 -22.56
C SER A 973 22.59 37.23 -21.02
N MET A 974 23.66 36.66 -20.48
CA MET A 974 24.11 36.71 -19.08
C MET A 974 24.04 38.11 -18.47
N CYS A 975 23.77 38.20 -17.16
CA CYS A 975 24.72 38.81 -16.22
C CYS A 975 24.39 38.46 -14.76
N MET A 976 25.43 38.00 -14.07
CA MET A 976 25.56 37.85 -12.62
C MET A 976 25.04 39.06 -11.84
N ILE A 977 24.38 38.81 -10.70
CA ILE A 977 24.84 39.09 -9.32
C ILE A 977 24.11 38.13 -8.39
#